data_AF-A0A662WPG2-F1
#
_entry.id   AF-A0A662WPG2-F1
#
_cell.length_a   1.000
_cell.length_b   1.000
_cell.length_c   1.000
_cell.angle_alpha   90.00
_cell.angle_beta   90.00
_cell.angle_gamma   90.00
#
_symmetry.space_group_name_H-M   'P 1'
#
loop_
_entity.id
_entity.type
_entity.pdbx_description
1 polymer ?
#
loop_
_entity_poly.entity_id
_entity_poly.type
_entity_poly.pdbx_seq_one_letter_code
_entity_poly.pdbx_strand_id
1 'polypeptide(L)'
;MKTIKAKKYYTEQFQRIQQQTNMSRLLFFSDVAPTFYESNYLTVAQDSSVSRVRACFSIGLVGLLALYLSEWKADKYSPSASVGRSSQDETVILALAFGVIIPVLFLGLLATLTPLGRRHLENVTAAVFVVVAAAMIAKKPVEKVKGPVIPLLILLIPIFGITRMRYVKSCAIGWGIFLSYLVVMMAVRSRLPFPSSFDSYTDISYQAINYGITAIGGMVSQYRQELLRRRNFCLQLPFSGTMDADSVAEMETDKFSKKTLMHRWSLKFRHPEVEECFYRYWYLIDPFPYENPNSGSLHRGVFRTIRFAIWTLLLNQLVLLLQDIKFLRVKRDSLVDDDDLTYALVLRFGVTVPLYFSAALFMYFLGKAFYARWVKEAEAAQNAALTRDSTVSVDVQSQNHRTVSTSGVLAELPELEKTQPDSMRMKLVVQAAQIKSSTQDRVLDVLINKGGYVRSTQIFSSIVIASHVCCMGILLLAVSTGKAADAYEAVNHKSPGQPKPVYYMGFLNAVLFAHRSGFRVRFVYATYTTFVVAVGIVIAASSLSPAYYLQYAGYVCVIFLMGMMISHEEESLRRSFFVLKSIRTLEFEEWFAVVLRIQGWVKERFRKKLRDVRSKGSKELDAAQKPPPPANALINTSAQMAYASKLGMYSQMFNIAIAIADVITSSL
;
A
#
# COMPACT_ATOMS: atom_id res chain seq x y z
N MET A 1 -19.69 -6.87 31.24
CA MET A 1 -19.48 -5.40 31.39
C MET A 1 -18.12 -4.99 31.98
N LYS A 2 -17.60 -5.64 33.05
CA LYS A 2 -16.28 -5.30 33.64
C LYS A 2 -15.10 -5.47 32.66
N THR A 3 -15.14 -6.51 31.83
CA THR A 3 -14.13 -6.80 30.78
C THR A 3 -14.09 -5.76 29.66
N ILE A 4 -15.25 -5.21 29.26
CA ILE A 4 -15.35 -4.17 28.21
C ILE A 4 -14.75 -2.85 28.70
N LYS A 5 -15.05 -2.45 29.95
CA LYS A 5 -14.49 -1.24 30.57
C LYS A 5 -12.97 -1.36 30.74
N ALA A 6 -12.47 -2.53 31.17
CA ALA A 6 -11.04 -2.79 31.27
C ALA A 6 -10.33 -2.72 29.90
N LYS A 7 -10.92 -3.35 28.86
CA LYS A 7 -10.39 -3.30 27.48
C LYS A 7 -10.37 -1.88 26.92
N LYS A 8 -11.38 -1.07 27.21
CA LYS A 8 -11.44 0.34 26.81
C LYS A 8 -10.35 1.15 27.50
N TYR A 9 -10.20 0.99 28.81
CA TYR A 9 -9.16 1.68 29.59
C TYR A 9 -7.74 1.29 29.14
N TYR A 10 -7.50 0.00 28.90
CA TYR A 10 -6.27 -0.53 28.32
C TYR A 10 -5.92 0.18 26.99
N THR A 11 -6.90 0.27 26.10
CA THR A 11 -6.76 0.93 24.80
C THR A 11 -6.45 2.42 24.93
N GLU A 12 -7.13 3.11 25.85
CA GLU A 12 -6.92 4.54 26.11
C GLU A 12 -5.53 4.83 26.69
N GLN A 13 -5.01 3.99 27.61
CA GLN A 13 -3.67 4.18 28.16
C GLN A 13 -2.59 3.95 27.08
N PHE A 14 -2.72 2.90 26.28
CA PHE A 14 -1.80 2.63 25.18
C PHE A 14 -1.81 3.77 24.14
N GLN A 15 -2.97 4.35 23.86
CA GLN A 15 -3.11 5.52 22.97
C GLN A 15 -2.40 6.75 23.53
N ARG A 16 -2.51 7.04 24.83
CA ARG A 16 -1.86 8.20 25.46
C ARG A 16 -0.34 8.13 25.37
N ILE A 17 0.23 6.93 25.52
CA ILE A 17 1.68 6.71 25.43
C ILE A 17 2.17 7.01 24.00
N GLN A 18 1.45 6.55 22.97
CA GLN A 18 1.79 6.87 21.58
C GLN A 18 1.57 8.34 21.21
N GLN A 19 0.70 9.07 21.91
CA GLN A 19 0.47 10.50 21.69
C GLN A 19 1.59 11.39 22.24
N GLN A 20 2.50 10.85 23.06
CA GLN A 20 3.63 11.61 23.61
C GLN A 20 4.56 12.19 22.54
N THR A 21 4.66 11.55 21.38
CA THR A 21 5.49 12.05 20.26
C THR A 21 4.84 13.18 19.47
N ASN A 22 3.58 13.54 19.80
CA ASN A 22 2.78 14.62 19.23
C ASN A 22 2.88 14.74 17.69
N MET A 23 2.62 13.62 17.00
CA MET A 23 2.77 13.54 15.55
C MET A 23 1.75 14.42 14.82
N SER A 24 2.25 15.41 14.07
CA SER A 24 1.44 16.30 13.24
C SER A 24 0.82 15.58 12.03
N ARG A 25 -0.14 16.23 11.37
CA ARG A 25 -0.77 15.69 10.14
C ARG A 25 0.22 15.56 8.97
N LEU A 26 1.29 16.36 8.97
CA LEU A 26 2.40 16.32 8.03
C LEU A 26 3.48 15.30 8.42
N LEU A 27 3.18 14.46 9.43
CA LEU A 27 4.01 13.39 9.97
C LEU A 27 5.23 13.82 10.77
N PHE A 28 5.46 15.11 11.04
CA PHE A 28 6.55 15.53 11.95
C PHE A 28 6.26 15.19 13.41
N PHE A 29 7.29 14.76 14.15
CA PHE A 29 7.26 14.67 15.61
C PHE A 29 7.63 16.00 16.27
N SER A 30 7.29 16.14 17.56
CA SER A 30 7.77 17.27 18.35
C SER A 30 9.27 17.14 18.61
N ASP A 31 10.02 18.20 18.33
CA ASP A 31 11.46 18.27 18.56
C ASP A 31 11.78 19.30 19.65
N VAL A 32 11.20 19.09 20.84
CA VAL A 32 11.34 19.98 21.99
C VAL A 32 12.13 19.23 23.07
N ALA A 33 13.04 19.93 23.75
CA ALA A 33 13.77 19.38 24.87
C ALA A 33 12.82 18.83 25.95
N PRO A 34 13.13 17.70 26.59
CA PRO A 34 14.40 16.97 26.56
C PRO A 34 14.51 15.81 25.53
N THR A 35 13.46 15.48 24.78
CA THR A 35 13.35 14.16 24.10
C THR A 35 13.71 14.13 22.60
N PHE A 36 13.77 15.27 21.92
CA PHE A 36 14.24 15.44 20.52
C PHE A 36 13.82 14.31 19.53
N TYR A 37 12.52 13.97 19.48
CA TYR A 37 12.03 12.79 18.75
C TYR A 37 12.26 12.83 17.23
N GLU A 38 12.18 14.00 16.59
CA GLU A 38 12.33 14.11 15.13
C GLU A 38 13.79 13.90 14.72
N SER A 39 14.74 14.44 15.48
CA SER A 39 16.17 14.26 15.22
C SER A 39 16.61 12.80 15.39
N ASN A 40 16.14 12.13 16.45
CA ASN A 40 16.42 10.71 16.70
C ASN A 40 15.82 9.81 15.60
N TYR A 41 14.57 10.09 15.19
CA TYR A 41 13.95 9.39 14.07
C TYR A 41 14.76 9.59 12.77
N LEU A 42 15.24 10.80 12.50
CA LEU A 42 16.00 11.12 11.30
C LEU A 42 17.31 10.31 11.23
N THR A 43 18.06 10.23 12.34
CA THR A 43 19.30 9.45 12.41
C THR A 43 19.05 7.98 12.09
N VAL A 44 18.08 7.35 12.76
CA VAL A 44 17.69 5.95 12.53
C VAL A 44 17.21 5.73 11.08
N ALA A 45 16.47 6.69 10.52
CA ALA A 45 15.98 6.62 9.14
C ALA A 45 17.12 6.72 8.12
N GLN A 46 18.11 7.58 8.36
CA GLN A 46 19.28 7.75 7.48
C GLN A 46 20.14 6.49 7.47
N ASP A 47 20.52 5.96 8.63
CA ASP A 47 21.39 4.78 8.70
C ASP A 47 20.76 3.54 8.04
N SER A 48 19.46 3.35 8.29
CA SER A 48 18.72 2.23 7.73
C SER A 48 18.38 2.37 6.23
N SER A 49 18.54 3.56 5.65
CA SER A 49 18.26 3.84 4.23
C SER A 49 19.49 3.79 3.32
N VAL A 50 20.72 3.85 3.85
CA VAL A 50 21.98 3.88 3.09
C VAL A 50 22.03 2.82 1.97
N SER A 51 21.77 1.56 2.29
CA SER A 51 21.86 0.46 1.31
C SER A 51 20.86 0.61 0.16
N ARG A 52 19.70 1.22 0.42
CA ARG A 52 18.64 1.42 -0.58
C ARG A 52 18.94 2.61 -1.48
N VAL A 53 19.44 3.70 -0.90
CA VAL A 53 19.88 4.87 -1.66
C VAL A 53 21.02 4.47 -2.60
N ARG A 54 21.97 3.65 -2.11
CA ARG A 54 23.03 3.06 -2.96
C ARG A 54 22.48 2.22 -4.11
N ALA A 55 21.57 1.29 -3.82
CA ALA A 55 20.94 0.47 -4.85
C ALA A 55 20.18 1.34 -5.87
N CYS A 56 19.45 2.34 -5.41
CA CYS A 56 18.72 3.29 -6.25
C CYS A 56 19.66 4.08 -7.17
N PHE A 57 20.73 4.65 -6.64
CA PHE A 57 21.71 5.39 -7.44
C PHE A 57 22.44 4.47 -8.42
N SER A 58 22.74 3.23 -8.02
CA SER A 58 23.39 2.25 -8.90
C SER A 58 22.46 1.85 -10.06
N ILE A 59 21.19 1.55 -9.78
CA ILE A 59 20.18 1.23 -10.82
C ILE A 59 19.97 2.43 -11.74
N GLY A 60 19.86 3.64 -11.19
CA GLY A 60 19.71 4.87 -11.98
C GLY A 60 20.94 5.15 -12.85
N LEU A 61 22.14 5.00 -12.30
CA LEU A 61 23.40 5.20 -13.00
C LEU A 61 23.54 4.21 -14.16
N VAL A 62 23.40 2.91 -13.90
CA VAL A 62 23.53 1.86 -14.93
C VAL A 62 22.43 1.97 -15.97
N GLY A 63 21.19 2.20 -15.55
CA GLY A 63 20.05 2.32 -16.46
C GLY A 63 20.14 3.53 -17.39
N LEU A 64 20.49 4.71 -16.86
CA LEU A 64 20.64 5.92 -17.66
C LEU A 64 21.90 5.89 -18.52
N LEU A 65 23.00 5.31 -18.02
CA LEU A 65 24.21 5.14 -18.80
C LEU A 65 23.95 4.23 -20.00
N ALA A 66 23.30 3.08 -19.80
CA ALA A 66 22.93 2.18 -20.89
C ALA A 66 22.00 2.86 -21.90
N LEU A 67 21.01 3.62 -21.42
CA LEU A 67 20.11 4.39 -22.29
C LEU A 67 20.88 5.41 -23.14
N TYR A 68 21.65 6.30 -22.52
CA TYR A 68 22.34 7.37 -23.26
C TYR A 68 23.46 6.84 -24.16
N LEU A 69 24.15 5.77 -23.78
CA LEU A 69 25.09 5.07 -24.67
C LEU A 69 24.37 4.47 -25.88
N SER A 70 23.18 3.89 -25.69
CA SER A 70 22.38 3.35 -26.80
C SER A 70 21.88 4.45 -27.74
N GLU A 71 21.44 5.59 -27.20
CA GLU A 71 20.97 6.73 -27.98
C GLU A 71 22.12 7.41 -28.74
N TRP A 72 23.29 7.50 -28.13
CA TRP A 72 24.50 7.99 -28.77
C TRP A 72 24.98 7.06 -29.89
N LYS A 73 25.03 5.75 -29.65
CA LYS A 73 25.42 4.76 -30.68
C LYS A 73 24.43 4.72 -31.85
N ALA A 74 23.15 5.00 -31.59
CA ALA A 74 22.12 5.09 -32.61
C ALA A 74 22.05 6.48 -33.30
N ASP A 75 23.03 7.35 -33.05
CA ASP A 75 23.18 8.69 -33.62
C ASP A 75 21.93 9.58 -33.47
N LYS A 76 21.20 9.43 -32.34
CA LYS A 76 19.95 10.18 -32.13
C LYS A 76 20.18 11.67 -31.83
N TYR A 77 21.40 12.04 -31.45
CA TYR A 77 21.75 13.39 -31.01
C TYR A 77 22.36 14.25 -32.12
N SER A 78 22.67 13.68 -33.28
CA SER A 78 23.33 14.37 -34.38
C SER A 78 22.50 15.55 -34.91
N PRO A 79 23.17 16.53 -35.56
CA PRO A 79 22.50 17.69 -36.11
C PRO A 79 21.49 17.26 -37.17
N SER A 80 20.30 17.86 -37.12
CA SER A 80 19.20 17.45 -37.98
C SER A 80 18.42 18.66 -38.46
N ALA A 81 18.44 18.88 -39.77
CA ALA A 81 17.71 19.97 -40.41
C ALA A 81 16.19 19.80 -40.28
N SER A 82 15.68 18.56 -40.21
CA SER A 82 14.24 18.27 -40.14
C SER A 82 13.58 18.68 -38.82
N VAL A 83 14.38 18.80 -37.76
CA VAL A 83 13.94 19.24 -36.43
C VAL A 83 14.60 20.58 -36.04
N GLY A 84 15.48 21.11 -36.89
CA GLY A 84 16.25 22.33 -36.64
C GLY A 84 17.29 22.18 -35.53
N ARG A 85 17.89 21.00 -35.36
CA ARG A 85 18.93 20.72 -34.36
C ARG A 85 20.31 21.09 -34.90
N SER A 86 21.04 21.93 -34.17
CA SER A 86 22.39 22.39 -34.50
C SER A 86 23.48 21.53 -33.86
N SER A 87 24.74 21.73 -34.27
CA SER A 87 25.91 21.11 -33.61
C SER A 87 26.10 21.60 -32.16
N GLN A 88 25.67 22.83 -31.87
CA GLN A 88 25.63 23.34 -30.50
C GLN A 88 24.61 22.56 -29.66
N ASP A 89 23.44 22.22 -30.21
CA ASP A 89 22.45 21.42 -29.49
C ASP A 89 22.98 20.02 -29.16
N GLU A 90 23.69 19.37 -30.10
CA GLU A 90 24.34 18.07 -29.86
C GLU A 90 25.33 18.12 -28.69
N THR A 91 26.23 19.11 -28.68
CA THR A 91 27.20 19.27 -27.59
C THR A 91 26.52 19.54 -26.25
N VAL A 92 25.43 20.32 -26.23
CA VAL A 92 24.63 20.57 -25.02
C VAL A 92 23.93 19.29 -24.54
N ILE A 93 23.39 18.47 -25.45
CA ILE A 93 22.77 17.19 -25.09
C ILE A 93 23.79 16.25 -24.45
N LEU A 94 24.99 16.14 -25.04
CA LEU A 94 26.08 15.33 -24.50
C LEU A 94 26.57 15.87 -23.14
N ALA A 95 26.69 17.19 -23.00
CA ALA A 95 27.07 17.83 -21.74
C ALA A 95 26.04 17.57 -20.63
N LEU A 96 24.74 17.66 -20.92
CA LEU A 96 23.68 17.35 -19.96
C LEU A 96 23.66 15.86 -19.60
N ALA A 97 23.78 14.97 -20.59
CA ALA A 97 23.71 13.52 -20.37
C ALA A 97 24.97 12.99 -19.65
N PHE A 98 26.15 13.16 -20.24
CA PHE A 98 27.40 12.58 -19.75
C PHE A 98 28.20 13.53 -18.83
N GLY A 99 27.96 14.84 -18.90
CA GLY A 99 28.63 15.83 -18.05
C GLY A 99 27.88 16.16 -16.75
N VAL A 100 26.54 16.02 -16.73
CA VAL A 100 25.73 16.36 -15.55
C VAL A 100 25.01 15.14 -14.97
N ILE A 101 24.12 14.49 -15.73
CA ILE A 101 23.23 13.46 -15.17
C ILE A 101 24.01 12.25 -14.63
N ILE A 102 24.89 11.66 -15.44
CA ILE A 102 25.68 10.49 -15.06
C ILE A 102 26.68 10.82 -13.92
N PRO A 103 27.47 11.90 -13.99
CA PRO A 103 28.39 12.26 -12.91
C PRO A 103 27.68 12.57 -11.60
N VAL A 104 26.53 13.25 -11.61
CA VAL A 104 25.80 13.57 -10.38
C VAL A 104 25.29 12.32 -9.67
N LEU A 105 24.82 11.30 -10.41
CA LEU A 105 24.45 10.01 -9.83
C LEU A 105 25.65 9.26 -9.25
N PHE A 106 26.80 9.31 -9.95
CA PHE A 106 28.04 8.71 -9.48
C PHE A 106 28.59 9.40 -8.22
N LEU A 107 28.64 10.74 -8.21
CA LEU A 107 29.03 11.54 -7.05
C LEU A 107 28.07 11.34 -5.88
N GLY A 108 26.76 11.24 -6.15
CA GLY A 108 25.75 10.87 -5.16
C GLY A 108 26.04 9.52 -4.51
N LEU A 109 26.39 8.52 -5.32
CA LEU A 109 26.78 7.18 -4.85
C LEU A 109 28.04 7.24 -3.98
N LEU A 110 29.09 7.94 -4.42
CA LEU A 110 30.32 8.14 -3.65
C LEU A 110 30.06 8.87 -2.33
N ALA A 111 29.21 9.89 -2.34
CA ALA A 111 28.84 10.62 -1.12
C ALA A 111 28.22 9.68 -0.07
N THR A 112 27.43 8.68 -0.47
CA THR A 112 26.88 7.68 0.49
C THR A 112 27.95 6.78 1.12
N LEU A 113 29.15 6.68 0.55
CA LEU A 113 30.25 5.91 1.13
C LEU A 113 30.90 6.66 2.28
N THR A 114 30.93 8.00 2.22
CA THR A 114 31.52 8.88 3.23
C THR A 114 30.66 9.00 4.49
N PRO A 115 31.26 9.23 5.68
CA PRO A 115 30.50 9.43 6.92
C PRO A 115 29.67 10.73 6.89
N LEU A 116 30.20 11.80 6.29
CA LEU A 116 29.49 13.08 6.17
C LEU A 116 28.23 12.95 5.30
N GLY A 117 28.33 12.22 4.19
CA GLY A 117 27.20 11.97 3.31
C GLY A 117 26.17 11.01 3.90
N ARG A 118 26.56 10.09 4.79
CA ARG A 118 25.60 9.28 5.57
C ARG A 118 24.81 10.12 6.58
N ARG A 119 25.48 11.02 7.29
CA ARG A 119 24.85 11.95 8.24
C ARG A 119 23.88 12.93 7.57
N HIS A 120 24.10 13.26 6.30
CA HIS A 120 23.24 14.17 5.53
C HIS A 120 22.58 13.48 4.33
N LEU A 121 22.34 12.16 4.43
CA LEU A 121 21.92 11.33 3.30
C LEU A 121 20.63 11.84 2.63
N GLU A 122 19.69 12.34 3.42
CA GLU A 122 18.44 12.93 2.92
C GLU A 122 18.71 14.12 1.98
N ASN A 123 19.62 15.02 2.36
CA ASN A 123 19.94 16.22 1.59
C ASN A 123 20.75 15.88 0.34
N VAL A 124 21.70 14.95 0.45
CA VAL A 124 22.45 14.42 -0.70
C VAL A 124 21.48 13.83 -1.71
N THR A 125 20.54 13.02 -1.25
CA THR A 125 19.53 12.38 -2.12
C THR A 125 18.61 13.39 -2.78
N ALA A 126 18.13 14.38 -2.03
CA ALA A 126 17.32 15.46 -2.56
C ALA A 126 18.06 16.24 -3.65
N ALA A 127 19.32 16.62 -3.40
CA ALA A 127 20.14 17.37 -4.35
C ALA A 127 20.37 16.59 -5.66
N VAL A 128 20.75 15.31 -5.55
CA VAL A 128 20.94 14.43 -6.72
C VAL A 128 19.66 14.36 -7.57
N PHE A 129 18.51 14.13 -6.94
CA PHE A 129 17.24 14.03 -7.68
C PHE A 129 16.79 15.34 -8.30
N VAL A 130 16.98 16.47 -7.61
CA VAL A 130 16.64 17.80 -8.17
C VAL A 130 17.51 18.11 -9.38
N VAL A 131 18.82 17.92 -9.27
CA VAL A 131 19.77 18.20 -10.37
C VAL A 131 19.52 17.28 -11.57
N VAL A 132 19.34 15.98 -11.34
CA VAL A 132 19.04 15.01 -12.41
C VAL A 132 17.70 15.33 -13.08
N ALA A 133 16.66 15.64 -12.31
CA ALA A 133 15.36 16.02 -12.86
C ALA A 133 15.44 17.30 -13.68
N ALA A 134 16.09 18.35 -13.15
CA ALA A 134 16.26 19.61 -13.86
C ALA A 134 17.03 19.42 -15.18
N ALA A 135 18.11 18.63 -15.17
CA ALA A 135 18.88 18.31 -16.38
C ALA A 135 18.05 17.51 -17.40
N MET A 136 17.23 16.55 -16.97
CA MET A 136 16.31 15.82 -17.86
C MET A 136 15.24 16.72 -18.48
N ILE A 137 14.70 17.67 -17.69
CA ILE A 137 13.72 18.65 -18.17
C ILE A 137 14.37 19.62 -19.16
N ALA A 138 15.60 20.06 -18.89
CA ALA A 138 16.35 20.96 -19.77
C ALA A 138 16.83 20.29 -21.07
N LYS A 139 17.14 18.98 -21.03
CA LYS A 139 17.58 18.19 -22.19
C LYS A 139 16.50 18.12 -23.27
N LYS A 140 15.24 17.86 -22.90
CA LYS A 140 14.16 17.61 -23.88
C LYS A 140 13.95 18.73 -24.91
N PRO A 141 13.88 20.02 -24.53
CA PRO A 141 13.73 21.09 -25.51
C PRO A 141 14.94 21.26 -26.45
N VAL A 142 16.14 20.87 -26.00
CA VAL A 142 17.36 20.86 -26.83
C VAL A 142 17.34 19.69 -27.81
N GLU A 143 16.83 18.53 -27.37
CA GLU A 143 16.62 17.38 -28.25
C GLU A 143 15.55 17.64 -29.30
N LYS A 144 14.58 18.52 -29.01
CA LYS A 144 13.46 18.89 -29.88
C LYS A 144 12.60 17.68 -30.28
N VAL A 145 12.51 16.68 -29.40
CA VAL A 145 11.78 15.42 -29.64
C VAL A 145 10.37 15.47 -29.04
N LYS A 146 9.40 14.85 -29.73
CA LYS A 146 8.03 14.66 -29.25
C LYS A 146 7.94 13.55 -28.20
N GLY A 147 6.96 13.68 -27.32
CA GLY A 147 6.62 12.68 -26.33
C GLY A 147 7.27 12.91 -24.96
N PRO A 148 6.85 12.14 -23.96
CA PRO A 148 7.25 12.36 -22.58
C PRO A 148 8.67 11.85 -22.28
N VAL A 149 9.30 12.48 -21.29
CA VAL A 149 10.58 12.03 -20.70
C VAL A 149 10.30 10.85 -19.75
N ILE A 150 10.26 9.63 -20.30
CA ILE A 150 10.02 8.40 -19.52
C ILE A 150 10.98 8.27 -18.31
N PRO A 151 12.30 8.56 -18.43
CA PRO A 151 13.19 8.51 -17.27
C PRO A 151 12.80 9.44 -16.11
N LEU A 152 12.18 10.59 -16.40
CA LEU A 152 11.69 11.52 -15.39
C LEU A 152 10.50 10.92 -14.63
N LEU A 153 9.61 10.19 -15.32
CA LEU A 153 8.52 9.44 -14.68
C LEU A 153 9.09 8.36 -13.74
N ILE A 154 10.10 7.62 -14.21
CA ILE A 154 10.76 6.58 -13.44
C ILE A 154 11.44 7.16 -12.20
N LEU A 155 12.02 8.37 -12.29
CA LEU A 155 12.64 9.07 -11.17
C LEU A 155 11.67 9.40 -10.02
N LEU A 156 10.37 9.59 -10.30
CA LEU A 156 9.35 9.79 -9.25
C LEU A 156 9.18 8.54 -8.37
N ILE A 157 9.46 7.34 -8.90
CA ILE A 157 9.31 6.09 -8.17
C ILE A 157 10.22 6.04 -6.93
N PRO A 158 11.56 6.22 -7.04
CA PRO A 158 12.43 6.19 -5.88
C PRO A 158 12.24 7.38 -4.94
N ILE A 159 11.86 8.57 -5.44
CA ILE A 159 11.54 9.76 -4.63
C ILE A 159 10.46 9.43 -3.59
N PHE A 160 9.38 8.80 -4.03
CA PHE A 160 8.23 8.50 -3.17
C PHE A 160 8.33 7.13 -2.47
N GLY A 161 9.00 6.14 -3.08
CA GLY A 161 8.89 4.74 -2.65
C GLY A 161 10.13 4.10 -2.03
N ILE A 162 11.35 4.62 -2.28
CA ILE A 162 12.59 3.87 -1.98
C ILE A 162 13.51 4.60 -1.00
N THR A 163 13.78 5.89 -1.21
CA THR A 163 14.90 6.58 -0.53
C THR A 163 14.63 7.00 0.91
N ARG A 164 13.46 6.66 1.47
CA ARG A 164 13.01 6.98 2.85
C ARG A 164 13.13 8.46 3.24
N MET A 165 13.28 9.37 2.28
CA MET A 165 13.22 10.81 2.51
C MET A 165 11.88 11.17 3.15
N ARG A 166 11.87 12.26 3.94
CA ARG A 166 10.63 12.70 4.60
C ARG A 166 9.59 13.13 3.57
N TYR A 167 8.34 12.91 3.93
CA TYR A 167 7.16 13.13 3.09
C TYR A 167 7.15 14.54 2.50
N VAL A 168 7.38 15.57 3.32
CA VAL A 168 7.32 16.96 2.86
C VAL A 168 8.40 17.28 1.83
N LYS A 169 9.65 16.85 2.04
CA LYS A 169 10.72 17.07 1.05
C LYS A 169 10.43 16.36 -0.28
N SER A 170 9.90 15.14 -0.19
CA SER A 170 9.55 14.35 -1.38
C SER A 170 8.37 14.95 -2.14
N CYS A 171 7.37 15.48 -1.43
CA CYS A 171 6.26 16.22 -2.02
C CYS A 171 6.76 17.50 -2.70
N ALA A 172 7.66 18.25 -2.06
CA ALA A 172 8.23 19.47 -2.62
C ALA A 172 8.99 19.17 -3.93
N ILE A 173 9.79 18.09 -3.95
CA ILE A 173 10.51 17.67 -5.17
C ILE A 173 9.52 17.20 -6.24
N GLY A 174 8.54 16.35 -5.91
CA GLY A 174 7.57 15.86 -6.88
C GLY A 174 6.71 16.95 -7.52
N TRP A 175 6.20 17.89 -6.72
CA TRP A 175 5.49 19.07 -7.24
C TRP A 175 6.43 20.02 -7.99
N GLY A 176 7.67 20.17 -7.53
CA GLY A 176 8.71 20.92 -8.23
C GLY A 176 8.97 20.37 -9.62
N ILE A 177 9.07 19.04 -9.79
CA ILE A 177 9.23 18.37 -11.09
C ILE A 177 8.01 18.64 -11.97
N PHE A 178 6.79 18.45 -11.46
CA PHE A 178 5.57 18.71 -12.20
C PHE A 178 5.46 20.16 -12.69
N LEU A 179 5.68 21.13 -11.80
CA LEU A 179 5.57 22.56 -12.12
C LEU A 179 6.68 23.03 -13.05
N SER A 180 7.94 22.64 -12.78
CA SER A 180 9.07 22.99 -13.64
C SER A 180 8.91 22.41 -15.04
N TYR A 181 8.47 21.16 -15.16
CA TYR A 181 8.17 20.54 -16.45
C TYR A 181 7.12 21.35 -17.22
N LEU A 182 5.97 21.64 -16.60
CA LEU A 182 4.89 22.38 -17.24
C LEU A 182 5.36 23.78 -17.69
N VAL A 183 5.99 24.54 -16.81
CA VAL A 183 6.43 25.91 -17.09
C VAL A 183 7.50 25.95 -18.18
N VAL A 184 8.54 25.11 -18.09
CA VAL A 184 9.65 25.09 -19.06
C VAL A 184 9.14 24.67 -20.45
N MET A 185 8.33 23.61 -20.54
CA MET A 185 7.83 23.12 -21.83
C MET A 185 6.90 24.14 -22.50
N MET A 186 6.01 24.79 -21.73
CA MET A 186 5.12 25.82 -22.25
C MET A 186 5.89 27.06 -22.72
N ALA A 187 6.92 27.47 -21.98
CA ALA A 187 7.71 28.66 -22.28
C ALA A 187 8.65 28.48 -23.48
N VAL A 188 9.26 27.30 -23.64
CA VAL A 188 10.23 27.05 -24.72
C VAL A 188 9.54 26.77 -26.05
N ARG A 189 8.32 26.21 -26.04
CA ARG A 189 7.60 25.84 -27.27
C ARG A 189 7.49 26.97 -28.30
N SER A 190 7.16 28.18 -27.88
CA SER A 190 7.02 29.33 -28.79
C SER A 190 8.33 29.83 -29.37
N ARG A 191 9.47 29.41 -28.80
CA ARG A 191 10.82 29.82 -29.22
C ARG A 191 11.53 28.78 -30.08
N LEU A 192 10.91 27.62 -30.30
CA LEU A 192 11.50 26.57 -31.14
C LEU A 192 11.35 26.92 -32.63
N PRO A 193 12.35 26.62 -33.48
CA PRO A 193 12.33 26.96 -34.90
C PRO A 193 11.22 26.22 -35.67
N PHE A 194 10.87 25.00 -35.24
CA PHE A 194 9.79 24.21 -35.83
C PHE A 194 8.80 23.73 -34.76
N PRO A 195 7.84 24.56 -34.32
CA PRO A 195 6.90 24.21 -33.25
C PRO A 195 6.03 22.97 -33.54
N SER A 196 5.81 22.66 -34.83
CA SER A 196 5.07 21.47 -35.29
C SER A 196 5.82 20.15 -35.08
N SER A 197 7.16 20.21 -34.99
CA SER A 197 8.02 19.05 -34.72
C SER A 197 8.13 18.73 -33.22
N PHE A 198 7.63 19.60 -32.35
CA PHE A 198 7.59 19.44 -30.90
C PHE A 198 6.18 19.09 -30.39
N ASP A 199 6.04 18.83 -29.09
CA ASP A 199 4.76 18.53 -28.46
C ASP A 199 3.77 19.70 -28.55
N SER A 200 2.48 19.43 -28.78
CA SER A 200 1.41 20.44 -28.73
C SER A 200 1.13 20.94 -27.31
N TYR A 201 0.46 22.09 -27.14
CA TYR A 201 0.15 22.63 -25.80
C TYR A 201 -0.73 21.64 -25.02
N THR A 202 -1.64 20.96 -25.74
CA THR A 202 -2.44 19.87 -25.20
C THR A 202 -1.57 18.67 -24.81
N ASP A 203 -0.58 18.30 -25.62
CA ASP A 203 0.31 17.15 -25.30
C ASP A 203 1.15 17.43 -24.06
N ILE A 204 1.69 18.65 -23.94
CA ILE A 204 2.44 19.09 -22.76
C ILE A 204 1.56 19.00 -21.50
N SER A 205 0.32 19.50 -21.56
CA SER A 205 -0.64 19.42 -20.46
C SER A 205 -0.92 17.97 -20.05
N TYR A 206 -1.15 17.04 -20.99
CA TYR A 206 -1.38 15.63 -20.62
C TYR A 206 -0.17 14.93 -20.05
N GLN A 207 1.01 15.19 -20.62
CA GLN A 207 2.25 14.64 -20.08
C GLN A 207 2.46 15.15 -18.64
N ALA A 208 2.21 16.44 -18.39
CA ALA A 208 2.21 17.02 -17.05
C ALA A 208 1.17 16.34 -16.14
N ILE A 209 -0.08 16.14 -16.58
CA ILE A 209 -1.11 15.41 -15.82
C ILE A 209 -0.65 13.99 -15.48
N ASN A 210 -0.02 13.27 -16.40
CA ASN A 210 0.51 11.93 -16.17
C ASN A 210 1.64 11.92 -15.12
N TYR A 211 2.55 12.91 -15.13
CA TYR A 211 3.51 13.11 -14.04
C TYR A 211 2.80 13.44 -12.72
N GLY A 212 1.76 14.28 -12.76
CA GLY A 212 0.94 14.64 -11.61
C GLY A 212 0.27 13.43 -10.97
N ILE A 213 -0.42 12.59 -11.75
CA ILE A 213 -1.05 11.34 -11.30
C ILE A 213 -0.01 10.42 -10.64
N THR A 214 1.18 10.32 -11.26
CA THR A 214 2.27 9.48 -10.74
C THR A 214 2.82 10.04 -9.43
N ALA A 215 2.98 11.36 -9.33
CA ALA A 215 3.40 12.05 -8.11
C ALA A 215 2.36 11.89 -6.99
N ILE A 216 1.07 12.12 -7.26
CA ILE A 216 -0.02 11.93 -6.29
C ILE A 216 -0.08 10.48 -5.80
N GLY A 217 -0.01 9.51 -6.72
CA GLY A 217 0.03 8.09 -6.38
C GLY A 217 1.25 7.75 -5.51
N GLY A 218 2.40 8.34 -5.83
CA GLY A 218 3.62 8.29 -5.02
C GLY A 218 3.42 8.89 -3.62
N MET A 219 2.87 10.10 -3.52
CA MET A 219 2.61 10.79 -2.25
C MET A 219 1.72 9.97 -1.31
N VAL A 220 0.62 9.42 -1.82
CA VAL A 220 -0.29 8.58 -1.02
C VAL A 220 0.42 7.32 -0.53
N SER A 221 1.22 6.69 -1.39
CA SER A 221 2.03 5.52 -1.03
C SER A 221 3.08 5.86 0.04
N GLN A 222 3.85 6.93 -0.18
CA GLN A 222 4.88 7.39 0.75
C GLN A 222 4.30 7.78 2.10
N TYR A 223 3.19 8.50 2.13
CA TYR A 223 2.52 8.90 3.37
C TYR A 223 2.20 7.68 4.23
N ARG A 224 1.67 6.62 3.62
CA ARG A 224 1.36 5.36 4.32
C ARG A 224 2.63 4.67 4.82
N GLN A 225 3.67 4.59 3.99
CA GLN A 225 4.93 3.95 4.36
C GLN A 225 5.65 4.71 5.48
N GLU A 226 5.75 6.04 5.39
CA GLU A 226 6.35 6.87 6.42
C GLU A 226 5.55 6.82 7.72
N LEU A 227 4.23 6.84 7.65
CA LEU A 227 3.37 6.65 8.83
C LEU A 227 3.66 5.31 9.51
N LEU A 228 3.86 4.23 8.75
CA LEU A 228 4.24 2.93 9.31
C LEU A 228 5.66 2.96 9.92
N ARG A 229 6.63 3.62 9.28
CA ARG A 229 7.99 3.80 9.83
C ARG A 229 7.96 4.55 11.16
N ARG A 230 7.26 5.67 11.20
CA ARG A 230 7.10 6.51 12.39
C ARG A 230 6.38 5.78 13.50
N ARG A 231 5.34 4.99 13.18
CA ARG A 231 4.69 4.10 14.16
C ARG A 231 5.63 3.03 14.71
N ASN A 232 6.45 2.40 13.86
CA ASN A 232 7.45 1.44 14.31
C ASN A 232 8.47 2.09 15.25
N PHE A 233 8.92 3.30 14.92
CA PHE A 233 9.79 4.10 15.79
C PHE A 233 9.13 4.40 17.14
N CYS A 234 7.88 4.88 17.16
CA CYS A 234 7.14 5.11 18.41
C CYS A 234 7.02 3.83 19.26
N LEU A 235 6.82 2.67 18.62
CA LEU A 235 6.76 1.38 19.32
C LEU A 235 8.13 0.90 19.81
N GLN A 236 9.23 1.55 19.45
CA GLN A 236 10.56 1.25 19.97
C GLN A 236 10.93 2.17 21.15
N LEU A 237 10.18 3.24 21.38
CA LEU A 237 10.40 4.16 22.51
C LEU A 237 10.08 3.52 23.87
N PRO A 238 10.79 3.88 24.94
CA PRO A 238 10.52 3.41 26.29
C PRO A 238 9.15 3.90 26.81
N PHE A 239 8.50 3.11 27.66
CA PHE A 239 7.16 3.40 28.21
C PHE A 239 7.09 4.66 29.08
N SER A 240 8.22 5.09 29.66
CA SER A 240 8.32 6.32 30.45
C SER A 240 8.24 7.58 29.59
N GLY A 241 8.44 7.47 28.26
CA GLY A 241 8.48 8.63 27.36
C GLY A 241 9.70 9.53 27.57
N THR A 242 10.67 9.12 28.38
CA THR A 242 11.96 9.80 28.57
C THR A 242 13.00 9.11 27.71
N MET A 243 13.49 9.80 26.69
CA MET A 243 14.65 9.34 25.91
C MET A 243 15.90 9.93 26.55
N ASP A 244 16.72 9.09 27.18
CA ASP A 244 18.09 9.47 27.53
C ASP A 244 18.97 9.43 26.25
N ALA A 245 20.10 10.13 26.25
CA ALA A 245 20.99 10.25 25.09
C ALA A 245 21.47 8.87 24.54
N ASP A 246 21.46 7.82 25.37
CA ASP A 246 21.84 6.44 25.03
C ASP A 246 20.67 5.55 24.55
N SER A 247 19.44 6.08 24.46
CA SER A 247 18.24 5.31 24.08
C SER A 247 18.28 4.72 22.66
N VAL A 248 19.12 5.26 21.77
CA VAL A 248 19.33 4.70 20.42
C VAL A 248 20.01 3.33 20.52
N ALA A 249 20.94 3.13 21.46
CA ALA A 249 21.61 1.85 21.68
C ALA A 249 20.64 0.78 22.26
N GLU A 250 19.68 1.20 23.10
CA GLU A 250 18.63 0.29 23.60
C GLU A 250 17.66 -0.15 22.48
N MET A 251 17.42 0.71 21.48
CA MET A 251 16.62 0.37 20.30
C MET A 251 17.31 -0.63 19.36
N GLU A 252 18.65 -0.76 19.43
CA GLU A 252 19.45 -1.70 18.65
C GLU A 252 19.63 -3.08 19.29
N THR A 253 18.97 -3.33 20.43
CA THR A 253 19.04 -4.62 21.14
C THR A 253 18.66 -5.82 20.26
N ASP A 254 19.31 -6.97 20.49
CA ASP A 254 19.13 -8.22 19.74
C ASP A 254 17.67 -8.72 19.72
N LYS A 255 16.87 -8.30 20.71
CA LYS A 255 15.42 -8.56 20.83
C LYS A 255 14.64 -8.16 19.58
N PHE A 256 15.09 -7.15 18.83
CA PHE A 256 14.41 -6.64 17.63
C PHE A 256 15.12 -7.01 16.31
N SER A 257 16.12 -7.89 16.36
CA SER A 257 16.94 -8.23 15.21
C SER A 257 16.14 -8.96 14.12
N LYS A 258 15.95 -8.29 12.99
CA LYS A 258 15.27 -8.85 11.80
C LYS A 258 15.97 -10.09 11.25
N LYS A 259 17.29 -10.16 11.38
CA LYS A 259 18.11 -11.27 10.87
C LYS A 259 17.78 -12.58 11.60
N THR A 260 17.45 -12.49 12.89
CA THR A 260 17.11 -13.63 13.74
C THR A 260 15.67 -14.09 13.49
N LEU A 261 14.73 -13.16 13.33
CA LEU A 261 13.30 -13.46 13.23
C LEU A 261 12.83 -13.89 11.84
N MET A 262 13.48 -13.41 10.77
CA MET A 262 12.98 -13.56 9.39
C MET A 262 14.04 -14.07 8.42
N HIS A 263 13.59 -14.74 7.37
CA HIS A 263 14.43 -15.04 6.20
C HIS A 263 14.65 -13.79 5.36
N ARG A 264 15.89 -13.55 4.92
CA ARG A 264 16.30 -12.32 4.24
C ARG A 264 15.58 -12.07 2.90
N TRP A 265 15.31 -13.13 2.13
CA TRP A 265 14.75 -13.03 0.79
C TRP A 265 13.23 -13.19 0.73
N SER A 266 12.69 -14.10 1.53
CA SER A 266 11.24 -14.38 1.54
C SER A 266 10.47 -13.53 2.56
N LEU A 267 11.18 -12.84 3.46
CA LEU A 267 10.68 -12.17 4.67
C LEU A 267 9.81 -13.04 5.58
N LYS A 268 9.67 -14.34 5.31
CA LYS A 268 8.88 -15.26 6.14
C LYS A 268 9.51 -15.33 7.53
N PHE A 269 8.66 -15.39 8.55
CA PHE A 269 9.12 -15.71 9.90
C PHE A 269 9.71 -17.13 9.90
N ARG A 270 10.79 -17.33 10.66
CA ARG A 270 11.40 -18.67 10.80
C ARG A 270 10.48 -19.64 11.54
N HIS A 271 9.65 -19.13 12.46
CA HIS A 271 8.64 -19.90 13.15
C HIS A 271 7.33 -19.96 12.35
N PRO A 272 6.84 -21.16 11.98
CA PRO A 272 5.68 -21.32 11.11
C PRO A 272 4.37 -20.81 11.74
N GLU A 273 4.19 -21.00 13.04
CA GLU A 273 2.99 -20.54 13.76
C GLU A 273 2.87 -19.00 13.75
N VAL A 274 4.00 -18.31 13.92
CA VAL A 274 4.06 -16.84 13.85
C VAL A 274 3.75 -16.35 12.43
N GLU A 275 4.23 -17.05 11.41
CA GLU A 275 3.90 -16.75 10.01
C GLU A 275 2.40 -16.94 9.74
N GLU A 276 1.78 -18.01 10.25
CA GLU A 276 0.34 -18.23 10.08
C GLU A 276 -0.51 -17.16 10.78
N CYS A 277 -0.16 -16.78 12.01
CA CYS A 277 -0.81 -15.68 12.72
C CYS A 277 -0.68 -14.36 11.94
N PHE A 278 0.53 -14.03 11.50
CA PHE A 278 0.77 -12.82 10.70
C PHE A 278 -0.04 -12.81 9.41
N TYR A 279 -0.09 -13.94 8.70
CA TYR A 279 -0.77 -14.07 7.42
C TYR A 279 -2.26 -13.74 7.54
N ARG A 280 -2.91 -14.16 8.62
CA ARG A 280 -4.33 -13.90 8.87
C ARG A 280 -4.63 -12.41 9.00
N TYR A 281 -3.76 -11.62 9.62
CA TYR A 281 -4.04 -10.21 9.94
C TYR A 281 -3.31 -9.19 9.05
N TRP A 282 -2.43 -9.65 8.16
CA TRP A 282 -1.59 -8.84 7.26
C TRP A 282 -2.24 -7.56 6.70
N TYR A 283 -3.45 -7.66 6.16
CA TYR A 283 -4.15 -6.55 5.50
C TYR A 283 -5.06 -5.76 6.44
N LEU A 284 -5.15 -6.11 7.73
CA LEU A 284 -5.98 -5.45 8.76
C LEU A 284 -5.17 -4.76 9.86
N ILE A 285 -3.85 -4.94 9.87
CA ILE A 285 -2.94 -4.39 10.88
C ILE A 285 -2.86 -2.85 10.83
N ASP A 286 -2.96 -2.24 9.65
CA ASP A 286 -2.78 -0.78 9.51
C ASP A 286 -3.95 0.08 10.07
N PRO A 287 -5.25 -0.21 9.78
CA PRO A 287 -6.38 0.65 10.16
C PRO A 287 -6.79 0.50 11.62
N PHE A 288 -6.41 -0.58 12.28
CA PHE A 288 -6.78 -0.88 13.67
C PHE A 288 -5.53 -1.15 14.52
N PRO A 289 -4.74 -0.10 14.83
CA PRO A 289 -3.52 -0.23 15.62
C PRO A 289 -3.80 -0.87 17.00
N TYR A 290 -4.98 -0.58 17.55
CA TYR A 290 -5.32 -0.80 18.95
C TYR A 290 -6.16 -2.04 19.22
N GLU A 291 -6.67 -2.71 18.19
CA GLU A 291 -7.38 -3.97 18.38
C GLU A 291 -6.39 -5.12 18.52
N ASN A 292 -6.69 -6.05 19.42
CA ASN A 292 -5.87 -7.25 19.63
C ASN A 292 -5.75 -7.97 18.27
N PRO A 293 -4.51 -8.26 17.80
CA PRO A 293 -4.31 -8.95 16.53
C PRO A 293 -4.99 -10.31 16.50
N ASN A 294 -5.34 -10.94 17.64
CA ASN A 294 -6.08 -12.21 17.69
C ASN A 294 -7.61 -12.05 17.69
N SER A 295 -8.13 -10.82 17.61
CA SER A 295 -9.58 -10.55 17.61
C SER A 295 -10.17 -10.75 16.21
N GLY A 296 -11.04 -11.75 16.03
CA GLY A 296 -11.72 -12.01 14.76
C GLY A 296 -12.64 -10.87 14.30
N SER A 297 -13.01 -9.94 15.21
CA SER A 297 -13.81 -8.73 14.94
C SER A 297 -13.28 -7.87 13.80
N LEU A 298 -11.96 -7.86 13.61
CA LEU A 298 -11.28 -7.11 12.56
C LEU A 298 -11.75 -7.50 11.14
N HIS A 299 -12.13 -8.77 10.96
CA HIS A 299 -12.56 -9.29 9.66
C HIS A 299 -14.01 -8.90 9.29
N ARG A 300 -14.78 -8.33 10.23
CA ARG A 300 -16.13 -7.80 9.94
C ARG A 300 -16.09 -6.55 9.05
N GLY A 301 -15.01 -5.78 9.12
CA GLY A 301 -14.86 -4.47 8.49
C GLY A 301 -13.94 -4.43 7.26
N VAL A 302 -13.54 -5.58 6.70
CA VAL A 302 -12.51 -5.71 5.64
C VAL A 302 -12.71 -4.74 4.47
N PHE A 303 -13.96 -4.58 4.01
CA PHE A 303 -14.28 -3.71 2.89
C PHE A 303 -13.92 -2.22 3.15
N ARG A 304 -13.98 -1.76 4.41
CA ARG A 304 -13.57 -0.38 4.77
C ARG A 304 -12.10 -0.12 4.48
N THR A 305 -11.27 -1.16 4.50
CA THR A 305 -9.83 -1.06 4.26
C THR A 305 -9.50 -0.94 2.77
N ILE A 306 -10.35 -1.50 1.89
CA ILE A 306 -10.07 -1.64 0.45
C ILE A 306 -10.91 -0.67 -0.41
N ARG A 307 -12.01 -0.13 0.13
CA ARG A 307 -12.91 0.79 -0.59
C ARG A 307 -12.18 1.92 -1.33
N PHE A 308 -11.17 2.52 -0.70
CA PHE A 308 -10.43 3.62 -1.33
C PHE A 308 -9.54 3.12 -2.47
N ALA A 309 -8.99 1.91 -2.38
CA ALA A 309 -8.23 1.33 -3.49
C ALA A 309 -9.12 1.09 -4.72
N ILE A 310 -10.36 0.64 -4.51
CA ILE A 310 -11.35 0.43 -5.59
C ILE A 310 -11.77 1.78 -6.18
N TRP A 311 -12.10 2.77 -5.34
CA TRP A 311 -12.45 4.11 -5.82
C TRP A 311 -11.32 4.77 -6.60
N THR A 312 -10.08 4.71 -6.09
CA THR A 312 -8.93 5.23 -6.82
C THR A 312 -8.72 4.50 -8.15
N LEU A 313 -8.93 3.18 -8.19
CA LEU A 313 -8.84 2.42 -9.43
C LEU A 313 -9.90 2.86 -10.45
N LEU A 314 -11.16 3.02 -10.03
CA LEU A 314 -12.24 3.51 -10.90
C LEU A 314 -11.95 4.88 -11.47
N LEU A 315 -11.52 5.82 -10.62
CA LEU A 315 -11.16 7.17 -11.05
C LEU A 315 -9.98 7.13 -12.03
N ASN A 316 -8.97 6.31 -11.78
CA ASN A 316 -7.85 6.13 -12.70
C ASN A 316 -8.30 5.57 -14.06
N GLN A 317 -9.17 4.55 -14.08
CA GLN A 317 -9.69 4.01 -15.36
C GLN A 317 -10.53 5.03 -16.11
N LEU A 318 -11.26 5.92 -15.41
CA LEU A 318 -12.01 7.01 -16.04
C LEU A 318 -11.09 8.08 -16.64
N VAL A 319 -10.00 8.45 -15.97
CA VAL A 319 -8.99 9.36 -16.54
C VAL A 319 -8.37 8.75 -17.79
N LEU A 320 -8.03 7.45 -17.75
CA LEU A 320 -7.45 6.75 -18.89
C LEU A 320 -8.45 6.61 -20.05
N LEU A 321 -9.75 6.46 -19.77
CA LEU A 321 -10.79 6.50 -20.80
C LEU A 321 -10.84 7.84 -21.52
N LEU A 322 -10.76 8.96 -20.78
CA LEU A 322 -10.75 10.29 -21.40
C LEU A 322 -9.53 10.45 -22.32
N GLN A 323 -8.39 9.85 -21.95
CA GLN A 323 -7.21 9.79 -22.82
C GLN A 323 -7.49 8.96 -24.07
N ASP A 324 -8.10 7.77 -23.93
CA ASP A 324 -8.43 6.90 -25.06
C ASP A 324 -9.38 7.58 -26.06
N ILE A 325 -10.45 8.23 -25.57
CA ILE A 325 -11.39 8.97 -26.43
C ILE A 325 -10.66 10.04 -27.23
N LYS A 326 -9.72 10.76 -26.62
CA LYS A 326 -8.97 11.79 -27.34
C LYS A 326 -8.03 11.20 -28.40
N PHE A 327 -7.22 10.21 -28.03
CA PHE A 327 -6.18 9.67 -28.92
C PHE A 327 -6.71 8.73 -30.00
N LEU A 328 -7.84 8.06 -29.74
CA LEU A 328 -8.42 7.08 -30.66
C LEU A 328 -9.58 7.67 -31.47
N ARG A 329 -10.26 8.72 -30.99
CA ARG A 329 -11.44 9.30 -31.66
C ARG A 329 -11.29 10.76 -32.06
N VAL A 330 -10.83 11.65 -31.19
CA VAL A 330 -10.82 13.11 -31.43
C VAL A 330 -9.61 13.55 -32.27
N LYS A 331 -8.41 13.20 -31.83
CA LYS A 331 -7.14 13.42 -32.52
C LYS A 331 -6.60 12.10 -33.02
N ARG A 332 -7.38 11.46 -33.90
CA ARG A 332 -7.03 10.15 -34.47
C ARG A 332 -5.75 10.27 -35.29
N ASP A 333 -4.78 9.46 -34.91
CA ASP A 333 -3.54 9.30 -35.67
C ASP A 333 -3.81 8.41 -36.88
N SER A 334 -3.06 8.61 -37.97
CA SER A 334 -3.22 7.85 -39.23
C SER A 334 -3.02 6.34 -39.08
N LEU A 335 -2.35 5.92 -38.01
CA LEU A 335 -1.99 4.52 -37.70
C LEU A 335 -2.97 3.82 -36.74
N VAL A 336 -4.09 4.47 -36.37
CA VAL A 336 -5.08 3.93 -35.41
C VAL A 336 -6.31 3.38 -36.12
N ASP A 337 -6.72 2.18 -35.75
CA ASP A 337 -7.91 1.52 -36.30
C ASP A 337 -9.19 1.99 -35.59
N ASP A 338 -10.34 1.90 -36.27
CA ASP A 338 -11.65 2.32 -35.71
C ASP A 338 -12.07 1.48 -34.50
N ASP A 339 -11.63 0.21 -34.46
CA ASP A 339 -11.99 -0.75 -33.43
C ASP A 339 -11.15 -0.58 -32.14
N ASP A 340 -10.03 0.15 -32.19
CA ASP A 340 -9.10 0.30 -31.06
C ASP A 340 -9.78 0.92 -29.82
N LEU A 341 -10.71 1.86 -30.03
CA LEU A 341 -11.49 2.46 -28.94
C LEU A 341 -12.42 1.42 -28.29
N THR A 342 -13.01 0.54 -29.08
CA THR A 342 -13.89 -0.53 -28.61
C THR A 342 -13.08 -1.55 -27.79
N TYR A 343 -11.90 -1.95 -28.27
CA TYR A 343 -10.98 -2.80 -27.52
C TYR A 343 -10.57 -2.16 -26.19
N ALA A 344 -10.22 -0.86 -26.20
CA ALA A 344 -9.86 -0.13 -24.98
C ALA A 344 -11.01 -0.10 -23.95
N LEU A 345 -12.23 0.17 -24.40
CA LEU A 345 -13.43 0.17 -23.55
C LEU A 345 -13.70 -1.21 -22.94
N VAL A 346 -13.65 -2.27 -23.76
CA VAL A 346 -13.90 -3.65 -23.30
C VAL A 346 -12.82 -4.10 -22.31
N LEU A 347 -11.55 -3.87 -22.59
CA LEU A 347 -10.45 -4.28 -21.70
C LEU A 347 -10.48 -3.52 -20.36
N ARG A 348 -10.84 -2.23 -20.36
CA ARG A 348 -10.95 -1.42 -19.13
C ARG A 348 -12.22 -1.72 -18.34
N PHE A 349 -13.39 -1.54 -18.93
CA PHE A 349 -14.66 -1.59 -18.22
C PHE A 349 -15.37 -2.93 -18.32
N GLY A 350 -15.10 -3.72 -19.37
CA GLY A 350 -15.62 -5.08 -19.50
C GLY A 350 -14.83 -6.12 -18.71
N VAL A 351 -13.51 -5.93 -18.57
CA VAL A 351 -12.63 -6.90 -17.90
C VAL A 351 -12.03 -6.33 -16.61
N THR A 352 -11.23 -5.26 -16.70
CA THR A 352 -10.44 -4.78 -15.55
C THR A 352 -11.32 -4.36 -14.37
N VAL A 353 -12.28 -3.46 -14.58
CA VAL A 353 -13.15 -2.95 -13.51
C VAL A 353 -13.97 -4.05 -12.83
N PRO A 354 -14.69 -4.94 -13.56
CA PRO A 354 -15.41 -6.06 -12.96
C PRO A 354 -14.53 -7.01 -12.16
N LEU A 355 -13.31 -7.30 -12.62
CA LEU A 355 -12.37 -8.15 -11.89
C LEU A 355 -12.00 -7.55 -10.52
N TYR A 356 -11.74 -6.23 -10.44
CA TYR A 356 -11.48 -5.59 -9.14
C TYR A 356 -12.70 -5.53 -8.23
N PHE A 357 -13.91 -5.34 -8.77
CA PHE A 357 -15.14 -5.46 -7.98
C PHE A 357 -15.35 -6.88 -7.47
N SER A 358 -15.08 -7.89 -8.30
CA SER A 358 -15.17 -9.30 -7.89
C SER A 358 -14.19 -9.61 -6.76
N ALA A 359 -12.96 -9.06 -6.80
CA ALA A 359 -11.99 -9.21 -5.71
C ALA A 359 -12.50 -8.57 -4.42
N ALA A 360 -13.08 -7.38 -4.51
CA ALA A 360 -13.66 -6.70 -3.35
C ALA A 360 -14.82 -7.48 -2.71
N LEU A 361 -15.73 -8.02 -3.54
CA LEU A 361 -16.84 -8.85 -3.11
C LEU A 361 -16.35 -10.16 -2.48
N PHE A 362 -15.37 -10.81 -3.10
CA PHE A 362 -14.75 -12.03 -2.59
C PHE A 362 -14.18 -11.82 -1.18
N MET A 363 -13.43 -10.73 -0.97
CA MET A 363 -12.91 -10.38 0.36
C MET A 363 -14.01 -10.07 1.38
N TYR A 364 -15.09 -9.42 0.94
CA TYR A 364 -16.21 -9.07 1.80
C TYR A 364 -16.96 -10.31 2.31
N PHE A 365 -17.32 -11.23 1.41
CA PHE A 365 -18.06 -12.44 1.76
C PHE A 365 -17.23 -13.37 2.63
N LEU A 366 -15.98 -13.65 2.25
CA LEU A 366 -15.11 -14.52 3.04
C LEU A 366 -14.75 -13.90 4.40
N GLY A 367 -14.60 -12.57 4.49
CA GLY A 367 -14.34 -11.91 5.76
C GLY A 367 -15.52 -11.97 6.72
N LYS A 368 -16.75 -11.82 6.21
CA LYS A 368 -17.97 -12.04 7.01
C LYS A 368 -18.10 -13.50 7.47
N ALA A 369 -17.85 -14.44 6.57
CA ALA A 369 -17.96 -15.87 6.87
C ALA A 369 -16.94 -16.29 7.93
N PHE A 370 -15.70 -15.80 7.84
CA PHE A 370 -14.67 -16.00 8.86
C PHE A 370 -15.09 -15.43 10.22
N TYR A 371 -15.64 -14.21 10.25
CA TYR A 371 -16.11 -13.60 11.50
C TYR A 371 -17.23 -14.42 12.14
N ALA A 372 -18.21 -14.88 11.36
CA ALA A 372 -19.32 -15.70 11.87
C ALA A 372 -18.83 -17.00 12.51
N ARG A 373 -17.85 -17.66 11.87
CA ARG A 373 -17.20 -18.85 12.43
C ARG A 373 -16.44 -18.56 13.72
N TRP A 374 -15.65 -17.49 13.74
CA TRP A 374 -14.89 -17.10 14.94
C TRP A 374 -15.81 -16.83 16.14
N VAL A 375 -16.98 -16.21 15.91
CA VAL A 375 -18.00 -16.03 16.95
C VAL A 375 -18.53 -17.38 17.43
N LYS A 376 -18.86 -18.30 16.51
CA LYS A 376 -19.34 -19.65 16.84
C LYS A 376 -18.31 -20.46 17.65
N GLU A 377 -17.03 -20.38 17.29
CA GLU A 377 -15.94 -21.04 18.01
C GLU A 377 -15.72 -20.42 19.41
N ALA A 378 -15.80 -19.09 19.52
CA ALA A 378 -15.69 -18.40 20.81
C ALA A 378 -16.87 -18.73 21.74
N GLU A 379 -18.10 -18.80 21.21
CA GLU A 379 -19.29 -19.23 21.93
C GLU A 379 -19.17 -20.70 22.36
N ALA A 380 -18.72 -21.59 21.48
CA ALA A 380 -18.48 -22.99 21.80
C ALA A 380 -17.41 -23.16 22.89
N ALA A 381 -16.30 -22.41 22.82
CA ALA A 381 -15.26 -22.42 23.85
C ALA A 381 -15.75 -21.85 25.18
N GLN A 382 -16.57 -20.79 25.15
CA GLN A 382 -17.19 -20.24 26.35
C GLN A 382 -18.16 -21.24 26.99
N ASN A 383 -18.97 -21.92 26.20
CA ASN A 383 -19.87 -22.97 26.67
C ASN A 383 -19.11 -24.19 27.21
N ALA A 384 -17.97 -24.55 26.61
CA ALA A 384 -17.07 -25.60 27.10
C ALA A 384 -16.37 -25.21 28.42
N ALA A 385 -16.02 -23.94 28.60
CA ALA A 385 -15.46 -23.44 29.86
C ALA A 385 -16.52 -23.41 30.97
N LEU A 386 -17.75 -22.95 30.66
CA LEU A 386 -18.88 -22.93 31.59
C LEU A 386 -19.27 -24.33 32.05
N THR A 387 -19.25 -25.33 31.17
CA THR A 387 -19.51 -26.74 31.51
C THR A 387 -18.40 -27.36 32.36
N ARG A 388 -17.17 -26.88 32.23
CA ARG A 388 -16.01 -27.30 33.03
C ARG A 388 -16.00 -26.66 34.42
N ASP A 389 -16.50 -25.43 34.56
CA ASP A 389 -16.69 -24.79 35.88
C ASP A 389 -17.92 -25.34 36.63
N SER A 390 -18.95 -25.83 35.92
CA SER A 390 -20.11 -26.48 36.54
C SER A 390 -19.89 -27.94 36.97
N THR A 391 -18.73 -28.54 36.67
CA THR A 391 -18.37 -29.91 37.07
C THR A 391 -17.51 -29.98 38.34
N VAL A 392 -17.38 -28.88 39.09
CA VAL A 392 -16.95 -28.93 40.49
C VAL A 392 -18.09 -29.50 41.32
N SER A 393 -18.07 -30.83 41.51
CA SER A 393 -18.95 -31.57 42.40
C SER A 393 -18.90 -30.98 43.81
N VAL A 394 -19.96 -30.31 44.22
CA VAL A 394 -20.23 -30.07 45.63
C VAL A 394 -20.62 -31.43 46.21
N ASP A 395 -19.68 -32.05 46.92
CA ASP A 395 -19.88 -33.29 47.65
C ASP A 395 -20.79 -32.99 48.85
N VAL A 396 -22.11 -32.97 48.62
CA VAL A 396 -23.09 -32.92 49.71
C VAL A 396 -23.24 -34.33 50.23
N GLN A 397 -22.49 -34.66 51.28
CA GLN A 397 -22.79 -35.80 52.13
C GLN A 397 -24.21 -35.64 52.67
N SER A 398 -25.11 -36.53 52.27
CA SER A 398 -26.37 -36.76 52.96
C SER A 398 -26.56 -38.27 53.08
N GLN A 399 -26.27 -38.76 54.27
CA GLN A 399 -26.56 -40.11 54.71
C GLN A 399 -28.07 -40.30 54.93
N ASN A 400 -28.53 -41.50 54.57
CA ASN A 400 -29.73 -42.21 55.04
C ASN A 400 -31.12 -41.73 54.57
N HIS A 401 -31.81 -42.51 53.71
CA HIS A 401 -32.66 -43.61 54.17
C HIS A 401 -33.16 -44.51 53.02
N ARG A 402 -33.57 -45.72 53.41
CA ARG A 402 -33.86 -46.96 52.67
C ARG A 402 -35.13 -46.98 51.78
N THR A 403 -35.03 -47.76 50.70
CA THR A 403 -36.00 -48.73 50.08
C THR A 403 -37.47 -48.34 49.82
N VAL A 404 -37.94 -48.53 48.58
CA VAL A 404 -38.89 -49.60 48.12
C VAL A 404 -39.40 -49.28 46.70
N SER A 405 -39.61 -50.35 45.94
CA SER A 405 -39.94 -50.56 44.53
C SER A 405 -41.42 -50.37 44.11
N THR A 406 -41.65 -50.07 42.81
CA THR A 406 -42.84 -50.42 41.95
C THR A 406 -44.22 -49.90 42.38
N SER A 407 -45.16 -49.41 41.56
CA SER A 407 -45.63 -49.78 40.20
C SER A 407 -46.87 -48.92 39.82
N GLY A 408 -47.19 -48.84 38.51
CA GLY A 408 -48.54 -48.57 37.97
C GLY A 408 -48.93 -47.08 37.75
N VAL A 409 -49.69 -46.62 36.75
CA VAL A 409 -50.65 -47.24 35.81
C VAL A 409 -50.98 -46.21 34.67
N LEU A 410 -51.21 -46.73 33.45
CA LEU A 410 -52.00 -46.27 32.27
C LEU A 410 -52.30 -44.78 31.99
N ALA A 411 -52.22 -44.37 30.71
CA ALA A 411 -53.40 -44.25 29.81
C ALA A 411 -53.13 -43.53 28.47
N GLU A 412 -53.29 -44.31 27.40
CA GLU A 412 -54.05 -43.98 26.17
C GLU A 412 -53.61 -42.85 25.19
N LEU A 413 -53.21 -43.30 24.00
CA LEU A 413 -53.18 -42.58 22.73
C LEU A 413 -54.49 -42.87 21.96
N PRO A 414 -55.08 -41.86 21.30
CA PRO A 414 -55.90 -42.11 20.12
C PRO A 414 -55.11 -41.83 18.84
N GLU A 415 -55.25 -42.76 17.89
CA GLU A 415 -54.80 -42.68 16.51
C GLU A 415 -55.43 -41.49 15.77
N LEU A 416 -54.65 -40.86 14.89
CA LEU A 416 -55.21 -40.25 13.68
C LEU A 416 -54.19 -40.29 12.54
N GLU A 417 -54.41 -41.28 11.69
CA GLU A 417 -53.84 -41.45 10.36
C GLU A 417 -54.28 -40.27 9.47
N LYS A 418 -53.31 -39.54 8.88
CA LYS A 418 -53.50 -38.81 7.61
C LYS A 418 -52.16 -38.56 6.91
N THR A 419 -52.03 -39.25 5.80
CA THR A 419 -51.08 -39.12 4.69
C THR A 419 -50.71 -37.66 4.41
N GLN A 420 -49.43 -37.29 4.53
CA GLN A 420 -48.92 -36.01 4.03
C GLN A 420 -47.66 -36.19 3.17
N PRO A 421 -47.73 -35.92 1.85
CA PRO A 421 -46.55 -35.82 0.98
C PRO A 421 -45.62 -34.64 1.34
N ASP A 422 -46.05 -33.75 2.24
CA ASP A 422 -45.29 -32.58 2.69
C ASP A 422 -44.22 -32.91 3.75
N SER A 423 -44.39 -33.99 4.53
CA SER A 423 -43.37 -34.42 5.52
C SER A 423 -42.11 -34.96 4.85
N MET A 424 -42.26 -35.70 3.75
CA MET A 424 -41.13 -36.18 2.94
C MET A 424 -40.45 -35.04 2.18
N ARG A 425 -41.22 -34.11 1.59
CA ARG A 425 -40.65 -32.92 0.94
C ARG A 425 -39.94 -32.02 1.94
N MET A 426 -40.49 -31.81 3.14
CA MET A 426 -39.83 -31.05 4.20
C MET A 426 -38.54 -31.76 4.67
N LYS A 427 -38.55 -33.08 4.88
CA LYS A 427 -37.33 -33.84 5.21
C LYS A 427 -36.29 -33.77 4.11
N LEU A 428 -36.69 -33.83 2.84
CA LEU A 428 -35.78 -33.79 1.69
C LEU A 428 -35.24 -32.38 1.45
N VAL A 429 -36.04 -31.33 1.68
CA VAL A 429 -35.61 -29.92 1.68
C VAL A 429 -34.68 -29.64 2.86
N VAL A 430 -34.96 -30.17 4.04
CA VAL A 430 -34.10 -30.05 5.22
C VAL A 430 -32.79 -30.81 5.02
N GLN A 431 -32.82 -32.02 4.47
CA GLN A 431 -31.62 -32.78 4.13
C GLN A 431 -30.82 -32.12 3.00
N ALA A 432 -31.47 -31.61 1.95
CA ALA A 432 -30.80 -30.87 0.88
C ALA A 432 -30.21 -29.54 1.41
N ALA A 433 -30.90 -28.84 2.31
CA ALA A 433 -30.39 -27.66 2.98
C ALA A 433 -29.23 -27.99 3.94
N GLN A 434 -29.27 -29.12 4.65
CA GLN A 434 -28.19 -29.62 5.51
C GLN A 434 -26.99 -30.08 4.70
N ILE A 435 -27.19 -30.74 3.56
CA ILE A 435 -26.11 -31.16 2.67
C ILE A 435 -25.48 -29.93 2.02
N LYS A 436 -26.29 -28.95 1.58
CA LYS A 436 -25.81 -27.67 1.05
C LYS A 436 -25.07 -26.84 2.09
N SER A 437 -25.56 -26.77 3.32
CA SER A 437 -24.86 -26.09 4.41
C SER A 437 -23.60 -26.83 4.82
N SER A 438 -23.62 -28.16 4.86
CA SER A 438 -22.46 -29.00 5.15
C SER A 438 -21.38 -28.90 4.06
N THR A 439 -21.75 -28.86 2.79
CA THR A 439 -20.79 -28.63 1.68
C THR A 439 -20.26 -27.21 1.66
N GLN A 440 -21.10 -26.20 1.94
CA GLN A 440 -20.64 -24.83 2.13
C GLN A 440 -19.65 -24.73 3.29
N ASP A 441 -19.97 -25.34 4.44
CA ASP A 441 -19.10 -25.35 5.63
C ASP A 441 -17.80 -26.10 5.36
N ARG A 442 -17.82 -27.19 4.57
CA ARG A 442 -16.61 -27.96 4.21
C ARG A 442 -15.70 -27.20 3.23
N VAL A 443 -16.27 -26.50 2.25
CA VAL A 443 -15.52 -25.61 1.35
C VAL A 443 -14.97 -24.40 2.13
N LEU A 444 -15.75 -23.85 3.06
CA LEU A 444 -15.31 -22.80 3.97
C LEU A 444 -14.19 -23.31 4.90
N ASP A 445 -14.27 -24.55 5.38
CA ASP A 445 -13.27 -25.20 6.22
C ASP A 445 -11.93 -25.35 5.50
N VAL A 446 -11.97 -25.82 4.25
CA VAL A 446 -10.77 -25.93 3.40
C VAL A 446 -10.20 -24.55 3.09
N LEU A 447 -11.05 -23.55 2.88
CA LEU A 447 -10.64 -22.18 2.65
C LEU A 447 -10.15 -21.46 3.92
N ILE A 448 -10.51 -21.91 5.13
CA ILE A 448 -10.21 -21.24 6.41
C ILE A 448 -9.06 -21.90 7.19
N ASN A 449 -8.76 -23.18 6.98
CA ASN A 449 -7.64 -23.86 7.67
C ASN A 449 -6.26 -23.62 6.99
N LYS A 450 -5.18 -23.57 7.78
CA LYS A 450 -3.76 -23.36 7.37
C LYS A 450 -3.49 -22.14 6.47
N GLY A 451 -3.58 -20.94 7.07
CA GLY A 451 -3.38 -19.64 6.40
C GLY A 451 -4.68 -18.94 5.98
N GLY A 452 -5.80 -19.67 6.01
CA GLY A 452 -7.17 -19.17 5.90
C GLY A 452 -7.54 -18.48 4.59
N TYR A 453 -8.74 -17.88 4.59
CA TYR A 453 -9.35 -17.29 3.37
C TYR A 453 -8.51 -16.14 2.79
N VAL A 454 -7.63 -15.58 3.63
CA VAL A 454 -6.67 -14.53 3.28
C VAL A 454 -5.67 -15.06 2.25
N ARG A 455 -5.26 -16.33 2.31
CA ARG A 455 -4.39 -16.93 1.29
C ARG A 455 -5.09 -17.03 -0.06
N SER A 456 -6.32 -17.53 -0.08
CA SER A 456 -7.16 -17.60 -1.29
C SER A 456 -7.42 -16.21 -1.86
N THR A 457 -7.65 -15.23 -0.98
CA THR A 457 -7.83 -13.82 -1.33
C THR A 457 -6.58 -13.22 -1.98
N GLN A 458 -5.39 -13.55 -1.48
CA GLN A 458 -4.12 -13.09 -2.05
C GLN A 458 -3.88 -13.69 -3.44
N ILE A 459 -4.15 -14.97 -3.63
CA ILE A 459 -4.06 -15.64 -4.95
C ILE A 459 -5.04 -14.99 -5.93
N PHE A 460 -6.30 -14.84 -5.54
CA PHE A 460 -7.31 -14.22 -6.38
C PHE A 460 -6.96 -12.77 -6.76
N SER A 461 -6.51 -11.98 -5.79
CA SER A 461 -6.05 -10.60 -6.05
C SER A 461 -4.83 -10.56 -6.98
N SER A 462 -3.95 -11.55 -6.89
CA SER A 462 -2.78 -11.66 -7.76
C SER A 462 -3.17 -12.02 -9.19
N ILE A 463 -4.18 -12.88 -9.38
CA ILE A 463 -4.77 -13.18 -10.68
C ILE A 463 -5.41 -11.93 -11.27
N VAL A 464 -6.21 -11.19 -10.50
CA VAL A 464 -6.84 -9.94 -10.95
C VAL A 464 -5.80 -8.90 -11.39
N ILE A 465 -4.71 -8.75 -10.63
CA ILE A 465 -3.61 -7.85 -11.00
C ILE A 465 -2.92 -8.34 -12.27
N ALA A 466 -2.63 -9.65 -12.38
CA ALA A 466 -2.02 -10.22 -13.57
C ALA A 466 -2.90 -9.96 -14.81
N SER A 467 -4.21 -10.20 -14.72
CA SER A 467 -5.16 -9.90 -15.79
C SER A 467 -5.17 -8.42 -16.15
N HIS A 468 -5.13 -7.50 -15.17
CA HIS A 468 -5.05 -6.07 -15.44
C HIS A 468 -3.78 -5.68 -16.20
N VAL A 469 -2.61 -6.19 -15.78
CA VAL A 469 -1.34 -5.93 -16.47
C VAL A 469 -1.36 -6.54 -17.87
N CYS A 470 -1.90 -7.75 -18.04
CA CYS A 470 -2.11 -8.36 -19.35
C CYS A 470 -3.03 -7.53 -20.24
N CYS A 471 -4.16 -7.02 -19.74
CA CYS A 471 -5.06 -6.16 -20.50
C CYS A 471 -4.35 -4.89 -21.00
N MET A 472 -3.54 -4.24 -20.15
CA MET A 472 -2.77 -3.05 -20.55
C MET A 472 -1.65 -3.40 -21.53
N GLY A 473 -1.04 -4.58 -21.40
CA GLY A 473 -0.07 -5.10 -22.37
C GLY A 473 -0.69 -5.39 -23.73
N ILE A 474 -1.85 -6.07 -23.76
CA ILE A 474 -2.60 -6.34 -24.99
C ILE A 474 -3.01 -5.04 -25.65
N LEU A 475 -3.46 -4.05 -24.89
CA LEU A 475 -3.85 -2.74 -25.42
C LEU A 475 -2.66 -1.98 -26.01
N LEU A 476 -1.49 -2.02 -25.34
CA LEU A 476 -0.25 -1.49 -25.89
C LEU A 476 0.10 -2.15 -27.23
N LEU A 477 -0.01 -3.48 -27.31
CA LEU A 477 0.29 -4.23 -28.53
C LEU A 477 -0.72 -3.93 -29.64
N ALA A 478 -2.02 -3.99 -29.35
CA ALA A 478 -3.09 -3.73 -30.31
C ALA A 478 -2.96 -2.36 -30.98
N VAL A 479 -2.72 -1.30 -30.19
CA VAL A 479 -2.53 0.07 -30.72
C VAL A 479 -1.20 0.22 -31.49
N SER A 480 -0.27 -0.72 -31.34
CA SER A 480 1.01 -0.71 -32.07
C SER A 480 1.06 -1.62 -33.30
N THR A 481 0.13 -2.56 -33.45
CA THR A 481 0.13 -3.60 -34.49
C THR A 481 -1.22 -3.71 -35.21
N GLY A 482 -1.90 -2.57 -35.39
CA GLY A 482 -3.19 -2.50 -36.09
C GLY A 482 -3.05 -2.65 -37.60
N LYS A 483 -4.17 -2.84 -38.30
CA LYS A 483 -4.23 -2.98 -39.77
C LYS A 483 -3.64 -1.75 -40.47
N ALA A 484 -3.88 -0.55 -39.93
CA ALA A 484 -3.27 0.68 -40.43
C ALA A 484 -1.74 0.72 -40.27
N ALA A 485 -1.21 0.12 -39.20
CA ALA A 485 0.22 0.01 -38.93
C ALA A 485 0.88 -1.01 -39.89
N ASP A 486 0.24 -2.16 -40.09
CA ASP A 486 0.68 -3.18 -41.05
C ASP A 486 0.65 -2.67 -42.50
N ALA A 487 -0.39 -1.92 -42.86
CA ALA A 487 -0.51 -1.29 -44.17
C ALA A 487 0.60 -0.23 -44.39
N TYR A 488 0.95 0.53 -43.36
CA TYR A 488 2.06 1.48 -43.43
C TYR A 488 3.40 0.77 -43.64
N GLU A 489 3.64 -0.35 -42.95
CA GLU A 489 4.86 -1.14 -43.09
C GLU A 489 4.98 -1.80 -44.46
N ALA A 490 3.87 -2.32 -45.00
CA ALA A 490 3.80 -2.90 -46.33
C ALA A 490 4.15 -1.90 -47.43
N VAL A 491 3.75 -0.63 -47.26
CA VAL A 491 3.97 0.44 -48.26
C VAL A 491 5.35 1.10 -48.10
N ASN A 492 5.81 1.34 -46.87
CA ASN A 492 7.03 2.11 -46.62
C ASN A 492 8.27 1.25 -46.33
N HIS A 493 8.11 -0.08 -46.27
CA HIS A 493 9.15 -1.06 -45.88
C HIS A 493 9.90 -0.66 -44.60
N LYS A 494 9.20 0.05 -43.71
CA LYS A 494 9.72 0.58 -42.44
C LYS A 494 8.66 0.36 -41.38
N SER A 495 9.08 -0.19 -40.24
CA SER A 495 8.23 -0.36 -39.07
C SER A 495 7.60 0.99 -38.66
N PRO A 496 6.31 1.00 -38.28
CA PRO A 496 5.56 2.20 -37.90
C PRO A 496 6.02 2.74 -36.53
N GLY A 497 7.22 3.33 -36.48
CA GLY A 497 7.71 4.13 -35.35
C GLY A 497 7.69 3.45 -33.97
N GLN A 498 7.79 4.27 -32.92
CA GLN A 498 7.71 3.80 -31.54
C GLN A 498 6.24 3.60 -31.12
N PRO A 499 5.89 2.50 -30.41
CA PRO A 499 4.61 2.38 -29.73
C PRO A 499 4.27 3.65 -28.96
N LYS A 500 3.03 4.11 -29.10
CA LYS A 500 2.58 5.39 -28.55
C LYS A 500 2.99 5.53 -27.08
N PRO A 501 3.83 6.53 -26.73
CA PRO A 501 4.43 6.63 -25.39
C PRO A 501 3.40 6.68 -24.24
N VAL A 502 2.19 7.17 -24.50
CA VAL A 502 1.09 7.24 -23.51
C VAL A 502 0.61 5.85 -23.10
N TYR A 503 0.43 4.93 -24.06
CA TYR A 503 0.02 3.56 -23.77
C TYR A 503 1.14 2.76 -23.09
N TYR A 504 2.38 3.02 -23.48
CA TYR A 504 3.54 2.45 -22.81
C TYR A 504 3.63 2.93 -21.34
N MET A 505 3.39 4.23 -21.08
CA MET A 505 3.27 4.75 -19.72
C MET A 505 2.12 4.13 -18.93
N GLY A 506 0.97 3.90 -19.58
CA GLY A 506 -0.17 3.20 -18.99
C GLY A 506 0.21 1.78 -18.55
N PHE A 507 0.90 1.03 -19.41
CA PHE A 507 1.43 -0.29 -19.11
C PHE A 507 2.42 -0.27 -17.94
N LEU A 508 3.41 0.62 -17.98
CA LEU A 508 4.39 0.79 -16.90
C LEU A 508 3.72 1.11 -15.55
N ASN A 509 2.69 1.97 -15.57
CA ASN A 509 1.91 2.29 -14.39
C ASN A 509 1.09 1.10 -13.87
N ALA A 510 0.60 0.23 -14.75
CA ALA A 510 -0.11 -1.00 -14.37
C ALA A 510 0.83 -2.01 -13.72
N VAL A 511 2.04 -2.20 -14.24
CA VAL A 511 3.08 -3.04 -13.61
C VAL A 511 3.40 -2.50 -12.21
N LEU A 512 3.63 -1.19 -12.09
CA LEU A 512 3.96 -0.55 -10.82
C LEU A 512 2.76 -0.51 -9.85
N PHE A 513 1.52 -0.55 -10.37
CA PHE A 513 0.32 -0.58 -9.54
C PHE A 513 0.35 -1.78 -8.60
N ALA A 514 0.74 -2.97 -9.05
CA ALA A 514 0.86 -4.16 -8.21
C ALA A 514 1.72 -3.94 -6.96
N HIS A 515 2.77 -3.14 -7.09
CA HIS A 515 3.75 -2.85 -6.04
C HIS A 515 3.38 -1.64 -5.17
N ARG A 516 2.47 -0.77 -5.64
CA ARG A 516 1.95 0.41 -4.91
C ARG A 516 0.51 0.21 -4.39
N SER A 517 -0.12 -0.92 -4.71
CA SER A 517 -1.57 -1.07 -4.61
C SER A 517 -2.06 -1.11 -3.16
N GLY A 518 -3.13 -0.36 -2.91
CA GLY A 518 -3.93 -0.46 -1.68
C GLY A 518 -4.66 -1.80 -1.49
N PHE A 519 -4.59 -2.72 -2.46
CA PHE A 519 -5.08 -4.11 -2.31
C PHE A 519 -4.19 -4.97 -1.39
N ARG A 520 -3.04 -4.45 -0.93
CA ARG A 520 -2.17 -5.07 0.09
C ARG A 520 -1.77 -6.50 -0.28
N VAL A 521 -1.39 -6.70 -1.54
CA VAL A 521 -0.85 -7.98 -2.00
C VAL A 521 0.56 -8.15 -1.44
N ARG A 522 0.89 -9.36 -0.95
CA ARG A 522 2.22 -9.65 -0.40
C ARG A 522 3.29 -9.50 -1.48
N PHE A 523 4.51 -9.12 -1.08
CA PHE A 523 5.57 -8.81 -2.05
C PHE A 523 5.91 -10.02 -2.92
N VAL A 524 5.89 -11.24 -2.37
CA VAL A 524 6.21 -12.47 -3.12
C VAL A 524 5.24 -12.67 -4.28
N TYR A 525 3.92 -12.57 -4.02
CA TYR A 525 2.93 -12.76 -5.07
C TYR A 525 2.99 -11.63 -6.09
N ALA A 526 3.06 -10.37 -5.62
CA ALA A 526 3.16 -9.22 -6.50
C ALA A 526 4.38 -9.32 -7.42
N THR A 527 5.55 -9.72 -6.88
CA THR A 527 6.79 -9.86 -7.64
C THR A 527 6.73 -11.01 -8.64
N TYR A 528 6.22 -12.18 -8.23
CA TYR A 528 6.14 -13.32 -9.14
C TYR A 528 5.16 -13.07 -10.28
N THR A 529 3.98 -12.51 -9.99
CA THR A 529 2.98 -12.26 -11.03
C THR A 529 3.40 -11.16 -11.99
N THR A 530 3.96 -10.04 -11.49
CA THR A 530 4.45 -8.99 -12.39
C THR A 530 5.66 -9.46 -13.19
N PHE A 531 6.52 -10.31 -12.64
CA PHE A 531 7.65 -10.90 -13.38
C PHE A 531 7.17 -11.75 -14.55
N VAL A 532 6.29 -12.72 -14.30
CA VAL A 532 5.78 -13.62 -15.35
C VAL A 532 5.09 -12.84 -16.46
N VAL A 533 4.23 -11.88 -16.11
CA VAL A 533 3.51 -11.06 -17.09
C VAL A 533 4.47 -10.12 -17.84
N ALA A 534 5.42 -9.49 -17.15
CA ALA A 534 6.41 -8.61 -17.78
C ALA A 534 7.29 -9.38 -18.78
N VAL A 535 7.74 -10.58 -18.42
CA VAL A 535 8.52 -11.45 -19.33
C VAL A 535 7.69 -11.82 -20.56
N GLY A 536 6.43 -12.24 -20.38
CA GLY A 536 5.53 -12.57 -21.49
C GLY A 536 5.34 -11.40 -22.46
N ILE A 537 5.15 -10.18 -21.93
CA ILE A 537 4.96 -8.98 -22.74
C ILE A 537 6.26 -8.54 -23.42
N VAL A 538 7.41 -8.67 -22.75
CA VAL A 538 8.71 -8.37 -23.37
C VAL A 538 9.01 -9.33 -24.52
N ILE A 539 8.70 -10.62 -24.37
CA ILE A 539 8.82 -11.61 -25.45
C ILE A 539 7.91 -11.22 -26.62
N ALA A 540 6.64 -10.92 -26.36
CA ALA A 540 5.70 -10.48 -27.40
C ALA A 540 6.14 -9.17 -28.08
N ALA A 541 6.66 -8.21 -27.32
CA ALA A 541 7.17 -6.95 -27.86
C ALA A 541 8.43 -7.15 -28.71
N SER A 542 9.27 -8.14 -28.38
CA SER A 542 10.48 -8.46 -29.14
C SER A 542 10.17 -9.04 -30.53
N SER A 543 9.08 -9.79 -30.67
CA SER A 543 8.62 -10.28 -31.97
C SER A 543 7.96 -9.19 -32.82
N LEU A 544 7.40 -8.16 -32.20
CA LEU A 544 6.57 -7.15 -32.87
C LEU A 544 7.31 -5.84 -33.18
N SER A 545 8.30 -5.45 -32.38
CA SER A 545 9.06 -4.19 -32.59
C SER A 545 10.57 -4.34 -32.28
N PRO A 546 11.32 -5.06 -33.14
CA PRO A 546 12.75 -5.37 -32.90
C PRO A 546 13.66 -4.13 -32.83
N ALA A 547 13.24 -2.99 -33.37
CA ALA A 547 14.03 -1.75 -33.30
C ALA A 547 14.00 -1.08 -31.92
N TYR A 548 12.94 -1.31 -31.13
CA TYR A 548 12.70 -0.59 -29.87
C TYR A 548 12.55 -1.52 -28.64
N TYR A 549 12.53 -2.85 -28.84
CA TYR A 549 12.37 -3.82 -27.74
C TYR A 549 13.42 -3.64 -26.64
N LEU A 550 14.69 -3.35 -26.99
CA LEU A 550 15.77 -3.27 -26.01
C LEU A 550 15.56 -2.10 -25.04
N GLN A 551 15.09 -0.97 -25.57
CA GLN A 551 14.77 0.21 -24.76
C GLN A 551 13.59 -0.07 -23.83
N TYR A 552 12.54 -0.73 -24.33
CA TYR A 552 11.37 -1.07 -23.52
C TYR A 552 11.64 -2.14 -22.47
N ALA A 553 12.41 -3.17 -22.81
CA ALA A 553 12.86 -4.19 -21.87
C ALA A 553 13.69 -3.56 -20.74
N GLY A 554 14.56 -2.60 -21.08
CA GLY A 554 15.34 -1.83 -20.11
C GLY A 554 14.47 -1.08 -19.10
N TYR A 555 13.48 -0.31 -19.55
CA TYR A 555 12.57 0.41 -18.64
C TYR A 555 11.72 -0.53 -17.77
N VAL A 556 11.20 -1.63 -18.34
CA VAL A 556 10.45 -2.64 -17.60
C VAL A 556 11.32 -3.28 -16.52
N CYS A 557 12.59 -3.59 -16.82
CA CYS A 557 13.54 -4.14 -15.86
C CYS A 557 13.78 -3.17 -14.69
N VAL A 558 14.04 -1.90 -14.98
CA VAL A 558 14.25 -0.87 -13.95
C VAL A 558 13.02 -0.70 -13.06
N ILE A 559 11.82 -0.61 -13.66
CA ILE A 559 10.56 -0.46 -12.92
C ILE A 559 10.26 -1.70 -12.09
N PHE A 560 10.53 -2.90 -12.61
CA PHE A 560 10.36 -4.14 -11.88
C PHE A 560 11.26 -4.20 -10.64
N LEU A 561 12.56 -3.88 -10.78
CA LEU A 561 13.49 -3.83 -9.66
C LEU A 561 13.07 -2.79 -8.61
N MET A 562 12.71 -1.58 -9.05
CA MET A 562 12.23 -0.52 -8.16
C MET A 562 10.91 -0.90 -7.48
N GLY A 563 9.97 -1.48 -8.21
CA GLY A 563 8.69 -1.96 -7.69
C GLY A 563 8.88 -3.06 -6.64
N MET A 564 9.78 -4.01 -6.89
CA MET A 564 10.15 -5.05 -5.92
C MET A 564 10.70 -4.45 -4.63
N MET A 565 11.56 -3.43 -4.73
CA MET A 565 12.10 -2.74 -3.55
C MET A 565 10.99 -2.06 -2.71
N ILE A 566 9.99 -1.47 -3.37
CA ILE A 566 8.82 -0.84 -2.73
C ILE A 566 7.99 -1.89 -2.00
N SER A 567 7.58 -2.97 -2.67
CA SER A 567 6.73 -4.00 -2.07
C SER A 567 7.44 -4.76 -0.95
N HIS A 568 8.74 -5.06 -1.12
CA HIS A 568 9.57 -5.66 -0.09
C HIS A 568 9.68 -4.76 1.15
N GLU A 569 9.80 -3.43 0.96
CA GLU A 569 9.83 -2.49 2.08
C GLU A 569 8.52 -2.48 2.85
N GLU A 570 7.40 -2.34 2.16
CA GLU A 570 6.08 -2.30 2.79
C GLU A 570 5.84 -3.57 3.63
N GLU A 571 6.24 -4.74 3.12
CA GLU A 571 6.16 -6.00 3.87
C GLU A 571 7.11 -6.09 5.06
N SER A 572 8.36 -5.66 4.90
CA SER A 572 9.29 -5.56 6.02
C SER A 572 8.74 -4.63 7.13
N LEU A 573 8.13 -3.49 6.78
CA LEU A 573 7.58 -2.54 7.75
C LEU A 573 6.37 -3.10 8.50
N ARG A 574 5.45 -3.76 7.80
CA ARG A 574 4.29 -4.41 8.44
C ARG A 574 4.66 -5.59 9.32
N ARG A 575 5.65 -6.40 8.91
CA ARG A 575 6.20 -7.49 9.74
C ARG A 575 6.84 -6.96 11.01
N SER A 576 7.64 -5.89 10.86
CA SER A 576 8.25 -5.21 12.02
C SER A 576 7.17 -4.67 12.95
N PHE A 577 6.15 -4.01 12.40
CA PHE A 577 5.01 -3.52 13.19
C PHE A 577 4.30 -4.64 13.94
N PHE A 578 4.06 -5.78 13.29
CA PHE A 578 3.42 -6.94 13.94
C PHE A 578 4.22 -7.45 15.13
N VAL A 579 5.53 -7.66 14.97
CA VAL A 579 6.41 -8.13 16.05
C VAL A 579 6.48 -7.09 17.17
N LEU A 580 6.77 -5.83 16.83
CA LEU A 580 6.88 -4.73 17.79
C LEU A 580 5.59 -4.57 18.59
N LYS A 581 4.44 -4.64 17.91
CA LYS A 581 3.13 -4.56 18.56
C LYS A 581 2.94 -5.73 19.53
N SER A 582 3.25 -6.96 19.13
CA SER A 582 3.10 -8.13 20.01
C SER A 582 3.98 -8.02 21.25
N ILE A 583 5.25 -7.68 21.09
CA ILE A 583 6.19 -7.47 22.21
C ILE A 583 5.69 -6.36 23.13
N ARG A 584 5.30 -5.21 22.58
CA ARG A 584 4.79 -4.08 23.37
C ARG A 584 3.47 -4.36 24.08
N THR A 585 2.64 -5.23 23.51
CA THR A 585 1.40 -5.66 24.18
C THR A 585 1.74 -6.46 25.42
N LEU A 586 2.69 -7.39 25.34
CA LEU A 586 3.14 -8.20 26.49
C LEU A 586 3.81 -7.33 27.56
N GLU A 587 4.74 -6.45 27.17
CA GLU A 587 5.41 -5.54 28.11
C GLU A 587 4.40 -4.58 28.78
N PHE A 588 3.40 -4.12 28.03
CA PHE A 588 2.33 -3.32 28.60
C PHE A 588 1.47 -4.12 29.58
N GLU A 589 1.15 -5.38 29.28
CA GLU A 589 0.39 -6.24 30.20
C GLU A 589 1.15 -6.46 31.53
N GLU A 590 2.45 -6.71 31.46
CA GLU A 590 3.32 -6.81 32.64
C GLU A 590 3.36 -5.49 33.43
N TRP A 591 3.63 -4.38 32.74
CA TRP A 591 3.63 -3.05 33.35
C TRP A 591 2.27 -2.71 33.97
N PHE A 592 1.19 -2.99 33.26
CA PHE A 592 -0.17 -2.72 33.70
C PHE A 592 -0.56 -3.58 34.90
N ALA A 593 -0.14 -4.84 34.94
CA ALA A 593 -0.31 -5.69 36.11
C ALA A 593 0.43 -5.14 37.33
N VAL A 594 1.66 -4.64 37.14
CA VAL A 594 2.43 -3.96 38.19
C VAL A 594 1.73 -2.68 38.66
N VAL A 595 1.27 -1.83 37.73
CA VAL A 595 0.54 -0.60 38.07
C VAL A 595 -0.77 -0.90 38.78
N LEU A 596 -1.51 -1.93 38.37
CA LEU A 596 -2.73 -2.35 39.05
C LEU A 596 -2.44 -2.89 40.45
N ARG A 597 -1.33 -3.61 40.64
CA ARG A 597 -0.88 -4.06 41.97
C ARG A 597 -0.51 -2.86 42.84
N ILE A 598 0.20 -1.87 42.29
CA ILE A 598 0.55 -0.63 43.00
C ILE A 598 -0.71 0.19 43.29
N GLN A 599 -1.63 0.37 42.36
CA GLN A 599 -2.91 1.05 42.60
C GLN A 599 -3.77 0.30 43.60
N GLY A 600 -3.77 -1.03 43.57
CA GLY A 600 -4.42 -1.87 44.57
C GLY A 600 -3.82 -1.66 45.94
N TRP A 601 -2.49 -1.69 46.06
CA TRP A 601 -1.75 -1.42 47.28
C TRP A 601 -1.93 0.01 47.78
N VAL A 602 -1.90 1.01 46.90
CA VAL A 602 -2.13 2.42 47.20
C VAL A 602 -3.59 2.62 47.63
N LYS A 603 -4.58 2.04 46.94
CA LYS A 603 -5.98 2.07 47.36
C LYS A 603 -6.18 1.39 48.70
N GLU A 604 -5.53 0.26 48.94
CA GLU A 604 -5.65 -0.46 50.20
C GLU A 604 -4.96 0.30 51.34
N ARG A 605 -3.81 0.93 51.08
CA ARG A 605 -3.11 1.84 51.99
C ARG A 605 -3.95 3.08 52.28
N PHE A 606 -4.60 3.66 51.27
CA PHE A 606 -5.53 4.77 51.44
C PHE A 606 -6.79 4.33 52.18
N ARG A 607 -7.37 3.15 51.90
CA ARG A 607 -8.50 2.59 52.67
C ARG A 607 -8.12 2.27 54.10
N LYS A 608 -6.89 1.83 54.34
CA LYS A 608 -6.34 1.60 55.68
C LYS A 608 -6.19 2.93 56.40
N LYS A 609 -5.57 3.93 55.77
CA LYS A 609 -5.55 5.31 56.28
C LYS A 609 -6.95 5.92 56.46
N LEU A 610 -7.91 5.64 55.59
CA LEU A 610 -9.30 6.12 55.69
C LEU A 610 -10.06 5.42 56.81
N ARG A 611 -9.78 4.13 57.03
CA ARG A 611 -10.26 3.38 58.20
C ARG A 611 -9.63 3.90 59.48
N ASP A 612 -8.34 4.19 59.47
CA ASP A 612 -7.62 4.78 60.61
C ASP A 612 -8.12 6.20 60.92
N VAL A 613 -8.38 7.01 59.89
CA VAL A 613 -8.99 8.35 60.02
C VAL A 613 -10.45 8.27 60.47
N ARG A 614 -11.27 7.35 59.91
CA ARG A 614 -12.63 7.08 60.40
C ARG A 614 -12.65 6.58 61.85
N SER A 615 -11.66 5.81 62.26
CA SER A 615 -11.54 5.32 63.63
C SER A 615 -11.12 6.40 64.63
N LYS A 616 -10.62 7.55 64.14
CA LYS A 616 -10.15 8.67 64.97
C LYS A 616 -10.99 9.95 64.86
N GLY A 617 -12.09 9.96 64.13
CA GLY A 617 -12.96 11.13 64.08
C GLY A 617 -13.86 11.14 62.86
N SER A 618 -15.15 10.96 63.11
CA SER A 618 -16.19 11.38 62.18
C SER A 618 -16.41 12.87 62.37
N LYS A 619 -16.08 13.69 61.36
CA LYS A 619 -16.95 14.72 60.79
C LYS A 619 -16.23 15.48 59.65
N GLU A 620 -17.02 15.75 58.62
CA GLU A 620 -16.81 16.70 57.51
C GLU A 620 -15.83 16.32 56.40
N LEU A 621 -16.38 15.94 55.23
CA LEU A 621 -15.95 16.43 53.91
C LEU A 621 -16.87 15.86 52.81
N ASP A 622 -18.08 16.40 52.73
CA ASP A 622 -18.87 16.44 51.50
C ASP A 622 -18.66 17.82 50.86
N ALA A 623 -17.65 17.95 50.00
CA ALA A 623 -17.61 18.94 48.92
C ALA A 623 -16.32 18.80 48.10
N ALA A 624 -16.50 18.55 46.80
CA ALA A 624 -15.63 18.90 45.67
C ALA A 624 -15.40 17.73 44.70
N GLN A 625 -16.47 17.24 44.07
CA GLN A 625 -16.35 16.45 42.85
C GLN A 625 -16.47 17.39 41.64
N LYS A 626 -15.34 17.97 41.23
CA LYS A 626 -15.25 18.62 39.91
C LYS A 626 -15.26 17.53 38.83
N PRO A 627 -16.11 17.63 37.79
CA PRO A 627 -16.01 16.73 36.66
C PRO A 627 -14.64 16.88 35.98
N PRO A 628 -14.02 15.78 35.51
CA PRO A 628 -12.76 15.87 34.78
C PRO A 628 -12.93 16.76 33.55
N PRO A 629 -11.91 17.55 33.17
CA PRO A 629 -11.95 18.33 31.95
C PRO A 629 -12.29 17.41 30.76
N PRO A 630 -13.08 17.90 29.79
CA PRO A 630 -13.42 17.09 28.63
C PRO A 630 -12.13 16.60 27.98
N ALA A 631 -12.01 15.27 27.86
CA ALA A 631 -10.86 14.66 27.23
C ALA A 631 -10.71 15.27 25.84
N ASN A 632 -9.58 15.93 25.59
CA ASN A 632 -9.19 16.37 24.25
C ASN A 632 -9.49 15.22 23.29
N ALA A 633 -10.31 15.52 22.26
CA ALA A 633 -10.82 14.51 21.34
C ALA A 633 -9.64 13.65 20.86
N LEU A 634 -9.62 12.39 21.30
CA LEU A 634 -8.58 11.43 20.98
C LEU A 634 -8.47 11.38 19.45
N ILE A 635 -7.38 11.92 18.91
CA ILE A 635 -7.12 11.91 17.48
C ILE A 635 -6.86 10.46 17.11
N ASN A 636 -7.90 9.81 16.61
CA ASN A 636 -7.85 8.43 16.20
C ASN A 636 -6.95 8.35 14.96
N THR A 637 -5.76 7.77 15.08
CA THR A 637 -4.74 7.67 14.02
C THR A 637 -5.24 6.90 12.79
N SER A 638 -6.27 6.07 12.94
CA SER A 638 -7.04 5.45 11.83
C SER A 638 -7.68 6.50 10.89
N ALA A 639 -8.03 7.69 11.41
CA ALA A 639 -8.55 8.80 10.63
C ALA A 639 -7.49 9.43 9.72
N GLN A 640 -6.20 9.37 10.08
CA GLN A 640 -5.11 9.91 9.25
C GLN A 640 -4.87 9.07 7.98
N MET A 641 -4.97 7.73 8.07
CA MET A 641 -4.92 6.86 6.88
C MET A 641 -6.13 7.03 5.96
N ALA A 642 -7.31 7.24 6.54
CA ALA A 642 -8.51 7.58 5.78
C ALA A 642 -8.40 8.96 5.12
N TYR A 643 -7.79 9.94 5.80
CA TYR A 643 -7.55 11.29 5.29
C TYR A 643 -6.61 11.31 4.08
N ALA A 644 -5.47 10.62 4.14
CA ALA A 644 -4.55 10.51 3.00
C ALA A 644 -5.20 9.87 1.77
N SER A 645 -6.01 8.83 1.99
CA SER A 645 -6.77 8.17 0.92
C SER A 645 -7.86 9.08 0.35
N LYS A 646 -8.49 9.91 1.19
CA LYS A 646 -9.49 10.91 0.81
C LYS A 646 -8.87 12.05 -0.01
N LEU A 647 -7.68 12.54 0.37
CA LEU A 647 -6.94 13.55 -0.40
C LEU A 647 -6.51 13.01 -1.77
N GLY A 648 -6.01 11.77 -1.83
CA GLY A 648 -5.70 11.11 -3.10
C GLY A 648 -6.92 11.03 -4.02
N MET A 649 -8.09 10.70 -3.47
CA MET A 649 -9.36 10.67 -4.21
C MET A 649 -9.75 12.06 -4.75
N TYR A 650 -9.69 13.11 -3.93
CA TYR A 650 -10.00 14.47 -4.39
C TYR A 650 -9.05 14.97 -5.46
N SER A 651 -7.76 14.62 -5.35
CA SER A 651 -6.78 14.96 -6.38
C SER A 651 -7.09 14.27 -7.71
N GLN A 652 -7.59 13.02 -7.69
CA GLN A 652 -8.04 12.35 -8.91
C GLN A 652 -9.31 12.99 -9.49
N MET A 653 -10.24 13.47 -8.65
CA MET A 653 -11.41 14.22 -9.12
C MET A 653 -11.00 15.52 -9.82
N PHE A 654 -9.99 16.21 -9.30
CA PHE A 654 -9.45 17.41 -9.95
C PHE A 654 -8.78 17.09 -11.29
N ASN A 655 -8.02 15.99 -11.37
CA ASN A 655 -7.44 15.52 -12.65
C ASN A 655 -8.52 15.20 -13.69
N ILE A 656 -9.64 14.61 -13.26
CA ILE A 656 -10.80 14.35 -14.14
C ILE A 656 -11.39 15.67 -14.64
N ALA A 657 -11.57 16.66 -13.78
CA ALA A 657 -12.10 17.96 -14.19
C ALA A 657 -11.21 18.65 -15.24
N ILE A 658 -9.88 18.60 -15.06
CA ILE A 658 -8.92 19.12 -16.04
C ILE A 658 -8.99 18.32 -17.35
N ALA A 659 -9.02 16.98 -17.27
CA ALA A 659 -9.09 16.13 -18.45
C ALA A 659 -10.38 16.35 -19.26
N ILE A 660 -11.53 16.54 -18.59
CA ILE A 660 -12.80 16.88 -19.23
C ILE A 660 -12.73 18.24 -19.90
N ALA A 661 -12.24 19.26 -19.20
CA ALA A 661 -12.08 20.61 -19.76
C ALA A 661 -11.22 20.58 -21.03
N ASP A 662 -10.12 19.81 -21.03
CA ASP A 662 -9.22 19.70 -22.18
C ASP A 662 -9.77 18.85 -23.33
N VAL A 663 -10.60 17.84 -23.05
CA VAL A 663 -11.33 17.10 -24.10
C VAL A 663 -12.29 18.05 -24.82
N ILE A 664 -13.07 18.84 -24.05
CA ILE A 664 -14.03 19.81 -24.58
C ILE A 664 -13.32 20.87 -25.43
N THR A 665 -12.23 21.47 -24.93
CA THR A 665 -11.48 22.49 -25.67
C THR A 665 -10.71 21.94 -26.88
N SER A 666 -10.49 20.64 -26.96
CA SER A 666 -9.86 20.01 -28.14
C SER A 666 -10.85 19.46 -29.17
N SER A 667 -12.13 19.38 -28.80
CA SER A 667 -13.25 19.07 -29.71
C SER A 667 -13.88 20.32 -30.32
N LEU A 668 -13.66 21.47 -29.68
CA LEU A 668 -13.87 22.81 -30.22
C LEU A 668 -12.65 23.21 -31.06
#